data_AF-A0AAV9K285-F1
#
_entry.id   AF-A0AAV9K285-F1
#
_cell.length_a   1.000
_cell.length_b   1.000
_cell.length_c   1.000
_cell.angle_alpha   90.00
_cell.angle_beta   90.00
_cell.angle_gamma   90.00
#
_symmetry.space_group_name_H-M   'P 1'
#
loop_
_entity.id
_entity.type
_entity.pdbx_description
1 polymer ?
#
loop_
_entity_poly.entity_id
_entity_poly.type
_entity_poly.pdbx_seq_one_letter_code
_entity_poly.pdbx_strand_id
1 'polypeptide(L)'
;MSKKCGGLTNLRELKFRGYGINDINILFALGVCANTGLRNLEKINLYDNNFNSTIFSSLKIFPSLKHLNLAANEINGNIEMNDIIALSNLKYLDLWNNNIESFVTTKGSKRMGSLRNLLLGSSNSNSSRVLQSLKSFSSLKSLSYVDSDLTSPTIIYALRNLSTVEYLYLMESSLNDNFLANIGQMTSLKVLSMPFAGNDGTLPNEGWCELKHIEELDFLHNNFEGTLPSCLGNLTSLRWLCLNANLFNGNIASHSIWRRLKSLEYLDIAHNQFEVPLSFSQFSNHTKLISLNVGSNTIIPDIEFQNWIPNFQLEFFDGNQLPGNFPTWLLENNTRLAAIYGRDNAFNGPFKLPLNCLLHLETIDVSNNKLNGHIPKNMSLAFPKLTSLNMSQNYLEGPIPSKISGIHLQILDLSVNFLSGEVPGDLAVGSPQLFYLRLSNNKLKGRIFSEEVRPHLLSFLYLNDNNFEGALPSNIFLSSLIALDTSRNNFSGEIPGCIRDNRRLLQLDLSKNHLDGSIPVEICNLKLIQVLAISENRLSGFIPSCMSSLPLEHIHLERNQLGGTLEHVLFNFSSLITLDLGNNNFTGTIPHTIGSLNTLNYLLLSNNQLEGQIPTQISLWSTPSLFGLLLPCWTYYEMTTARSWLNFVAWIRSKRHYHDSHGLVGDIFLMDVETQVQFSTKRNSYTYKGRILKHMSGINKLTGEIPVELGNMRNIHALNLSHDHLIGRIPNTFSNIQEIESLDLSYNRLNGSIPVGLLELNSLAVFSVAYNNLSGAVPDFKAQFGTFNKSSYEGNPFLCGYPLDNKCGMSPKLSNTSRTNGDEESSELEDIQCFYIGLVLATAFNRHWRRAWFRMIEALMFYCYYFVLDNIVTPIKSRWYRNVG
;
A
#
# COMPACT_ATOMS: atom_id res chain seq x y z
N MET A 1 -63.61 7.25 -13.09
CA MET A 1 -62.41 8.10 -12.89
C MET A 1 -61.23 7.45 -13.58
N SER A 2 -60.73 8.07 -14.65
CA SER A 2 -59.49 7.65 -15.31
C SER A 2 -58.33 7.81 -14.33
N LYS A 3 -57.69 6.71 -13.92
CA LYS A 3 -56.36 6.80 -13.31
C LYS A 3 -55.42 7.34 -14.39
N LYS A 4 -55.23 8.66 -14.41
CA LYS A 4 -54.14 9.30 -15.15
C LYS A 4 -52.85 8.60 -14.72
N CYS A 5 -52.31 7.76 -15.58
CA CYS A 5 -50.98 7.19 -15.40
C CYS A 5 -50.01 8.39 -15.44
N GLY A 6 -49.56 8.86 -14.28
CA GLY A 6 -48.55 9.90 -14.17
C GLY A 6 -47.22 9.30 -14.63
N GLY A 7 -46.85 9.54 -15.88
CA GLY A 7 -45.61 9.01 -16.45
C GLY A 7 -44.39 9.81 -16.01
N LEU A 8 -43.27 9.13 -15.77
CA LEU A 8 -41.93 9.70 -15.60
C LEU A 8 -41.39 10.24 -16.94
N THR A 9 -42.18 10.99 -17.70
CA THR A 9 -41.91 11.38 -19.08
C THR A 9 -40.65 12.26 -19.22
N ASN A 10 -40.25 12.92 -18.14
CA ASN A 10 -39.02 13.71 -18.08
C ASN A 10 -37.77 12.89 -17.72
N LEU A 11 -37.92 11.64 -17.27
CA LEU A 11 -36.79 10.81 -16.87
C LEU A 11 -35.90 10.51 -18.08
N ARG A 12 -34.61 10.83 -17.95
CA ARG A 12 -33.57 10.62 -18.97
C ARG A 12 -32.57 9.54 -18.61
N GLU A 13 -32.40 9.26 -17.32
CA GLU A 13 -31.44 8.29 -16.82
C GLU A 13 -32.08 7.45 -15.70
N LEU A 14 -31.88 6.13 -15.78
CA LEU A 14 -32.32 5.14 -14.79
C LEU A 14 -31.12 4.30 -14.37
N LYS A 15 -30.96 4.09 -13.06
CA LYS A 15 -29.82 3.38 -12.49
C LYS A 15 -30.30 2.43 -11.39
N PHE A 16 -30.20 1.13 -11.63
CA PHE A 16 -30.35 0.07 -10.64
C PHE A 16 -29.05 -0.71 -10.60
N ARG A 17 -28.39 -0.76 -9.45
CA ARG A 17 -27.10 -1.44 -9.31
C ARG A 17 -27.15 -2.34 -8.07
N GLY A 18 -26.51 -3.50 -8.08
CA GLY A 18 -26.34 -4.34 -6.89
C GLY A 18 -27.63 -4.79 -6.20
N TYR A 19 -28.76 -4.86 -6.93
CA TYR A 19 -30.06 -5.19 -6.34
C TYR A 19 -30.51 -6.63 -6.62
N GLY A 20 -29.66 -7.41 -7.28
CA GLY A 20 -29.98 -8.79 -7.64
C GLY A 20 -31.14 -8.91 -8.64
N ILE A 21 -31.37 -7.89 -9.48
CA ILE A 21 -32.53 -7.86 -10.39
C ILE A 21 -32.26 -8.75 -11.61
N ASN A 22 -33.25 -9.53 -12.03
CA ASN A 22 -33.16 -10.38 -13.22
C ASN A 22 -34.18 -10.04 -14.32
N ASP A 23 -35.19 -9.21 -14.02
CA ASP A 23 -36.23 -8.78 -14.97
C ASP A 23 -36.53 -7.28 -14.86
N ILE A 24 -36.45 -6.57 -15.98
CA ILE A 24 -36.70 -5.13 -16.08
C ILE A 24 -38.20 -4.80 -15.94
N ASN A 25 -39.08 -5.80 -16.07
CA ASN A 25 -40.52 -5.65 -15.90
C ASN A 25 -40.92 -5.22 -14.47
N ILE A 26 -40.01 -5.31 -13.49
CA ILE A 26 -40.21 -4.76 -12.15
C ILE A 26 -40.56 -3.26 -12.17
N LEU A 27 -40.10 -2.52 -13.18
CA LEU A 27 -40.49 -1.13 -13.41
C LEU A 27 -42.01 -0.96 -13.62
N PHE A 28 -42.66 -1.94 -14.22
CA PHE A 28 -44.10 -1.93 -14.45
C PHE A 28 -44.89 -2.27 -13.18
N ALA A 29 -44.32 -3.13 -12.33
CA ALA A 29 -44.87 -3.41 -11.01
C ALA A 29 -44.88 -2.16 -10.11
N LEU A 30 -43.96 -1.21 -10.34
CA LEU A 30 -43.90 0.10 -9.67
C LEU A 30 -44.89 1.14 -10.25
N GLY A 31 -45.83 0.74 -11.11
CA GLY A 31 -46.86 1.62 -11.66
C GLY A 31 -46.40 2.52 -12.81
N VAL A 32 -45.22 2.28 -13.38
CA VAL A 32 -44.72 3.02 -14.55
C VAL A 32 -45.34 2.41 -15.82
N CYS A 33 -46.20 3.15 -16.51
CA CYS A 33 -46.82 2.68 -17.75
C CYS A 33 -45.77 2.44 -18.86
N ALA A 34 -45.69 1.18 -19.37
CA ALA A 34 -44.70 0.71 -20.33
C ALA A 34 -44.58 1.55 -21.62
N ASN A 35 -45.70 2.06 -22.14
CA ASN A 35 -45.74 2.70 -23.45
C ASN A 35 -45.81 4.23 -23.46
N THR A 36 -45.91 4.88 -22.29
CA THR A 36 -46.03 6.35 -22.19
C THR A 36 -45.10 6.97 -21.15
N GLY A 37 -44.69 6.23 -20.11
CA GLY A 37 -43.95 6.78 -18.98
C GLY A 37 -42.47 7.05 -19.24
N LEU A 38 -41.78 6.25 -20.06
CA LEU A 38 -40.31 6.26 -20.17
C LEU A 38 -39.78 6.48 -21.60
N ARG A 39 -40.61 7.05 -22.49
CA ARG A 39 -40.23 7.23 -23.92
C ARG A 39 -38.97 8.05 -24.15
N ASN A 40 -38.63 8.93 -23.22
CA ASN A 40 -37.46 9.81 -23.30
C ASN A 40 -36.24 9.26 -22.55
N LEU A 41 -36.30 8.04 -22.02
CA LEU A 41 -35.19 7.44 -21.29
C LEU A 41 -34.01 7.19 -22.25
N GLU A 42 -32.87 7.82 -21.96
CA GLU A 42 -31.69 7.78 -22.83
C GLU A 42 -30.55 6.92 -22.26
N LYS A 43 -30.53 6.73 -20.95
CA LYS A 43 -29.47 6.02 -20.23
C LYS A 43 -30.06 5.03 -19.24
N ILE A 44 -29.62 3.79 -19.33
CA ILE A 44 -29.96 2.73 -18.38
C ILE A 44 -28.65 2.14 -17.85
N ASN A 45 -28.52 2.05 -16.53
CA ASN A 45 -27.42 1.36 -15.88
C ASN A 45 -27.99 0.26 -14.99
N LEU A 46 -27.64 -0.97 -15.31
CA LEU A 46 -28.05 -2.22 -14.66
C LEU A 46 -26.83 -2.99 -14.16
N TYR A 47 -25.73 -2.28 -13.88
CA TYR A 47 -24.48 -2.85 -13.40
C TYR A 47 -24.71 -3.73 -12.17
N ASP A 48 -24.02 -4.88 -12.09
CA ASP A 48 -24.02 -5.73 -10.90
C ASP A 48 -25.42 -6.23 -10.53
N ASN A 49 -26.00 -7.07 -11.39
CA ASN A 49 -27.33 -7.66 -11.24
C ASN A 49 -27.32 -9.07 -11.85
N ASN A 50 -28.48 -9.72 -11.96
CA ASN A 50 -28.63 -11.09 -12.44
C ASN A 50 -29.34 -11.15 -13.81
N PHE A 51 -29.13 -10.14 -14.67
CA PHE A 51 -29.71 -10.14 -16.01
C PHE A 51 -28.99 -11.13 -16.93
N ASN A 52 -29.75 -11.89 -17.71
CA ASN A 52 -29.24 -12.75 -18.77
C ASN A 52 -29.47 -12.13 -20.17
N SER A 53 -29.13 -12.85 -21.24
CA SER A 53 -29.21 -12.34 -22.62
C SER A 53 -30.61 -11.92 -23.08
N THR A 54 -31.69 -12.37 -22.44
CA THR A 54 -33.07 -11.96 -22.79
C THR A 54 -33.35 -10.48 -22.53
N ILE A 55 -32.50 -9.81 -21.73
CA ILE A 55 -32.64 -8.39 -21.39
C ILE A 55 -32.69 -7.49 -22.63
N PHE A 56 -31.93 -7.82 -23.69
CA PHE A 56 -31.93 -7.03 -24.92
C PHE A 56 -33.32 -6.98 -25.59
N SER A 57 -34.06 -8.08 -25.54
CA SER A 57 -35.42 -8.15 -26.04
C SER A 57 -36.38 -7.31 -25.20
N SER A 58 -36.23 -7.35 -23.87
CA SER A 58 -37.07 -6.58 -22.93
C SER A 58 -36.86 -5.07 -23.02
N LEU A 59 -35.65 -4.62 -23.38
CA LEU A 59 -35.32 -3.20 -23.50
C LEU A 59 -35.83 -2.53 -24.79
N LYS A 60 -36.39 -3.30 -25.75
CA LYS A 60 -36.91 -2.78 -27.04
C LYS A 60 -38.00 -1.71 -26.89
N ILE A 61 -38.66 -1.68 -25.74
CA ILE A 61 -39.69 -0.70 -25.37
C ILE A 61 -39.16 0.72 -25.16
N PHE A 62 -37.84 0.92 -25.07
CA PHE A 62 -37.22 2.22 -24.80
C PHE A 62 -36.65 2.84 -26.09
N PRO A 63 -37.46 3.58 -26.89
CA PRO A 63 -37.06 4.01 -28.22
C PRO A 63 -35.93 5.04 -28.22
N SER A 64 -35.75 5.80 -27.13
CA SER A 64 -34.72 6.85 -27.02
C SER A 64 -33.41 6.37 -26.41
N LEU A 65 -33.27 5.07 -26.10
CA LEU A 65 -32.13 4.54 -25.39
C LEU A 65 -30.83 4.71 -26.21
N LYS A 66 -29.85 5.39 -25.61
CA LYS A 66 -28.54 5.71 -26.22
C LYS A 66 -27.37 5.08 -25.47
N HIS A 67 -27.51 4.86 -24.15
CA HIS A 67 -26.46 4.27 -23.32
C HIS A 67 -27.04 3.16 -22.46
N LEU A 68 -26.41 2.00 -22.51
CA LEU A 68 -26.78 0.83 -21.74
C LEU A 68 -25.53 0.26 -21.06
N ASN A 69 -25.57 0.15 -19.74
CA ASN A 69 -24.57 -0.58 -18.97
C ASN A 69 -25.24 -1.81 -18.36
N LEU A 70 -24.71 -2.98 -18.72
CA LEU A 70 -25.07 -4.33 -18.30
C LEU A 70 -23.83 -5.05 -17.76
N ALA A 71 -22.80 -4.32 -17.32
CA ALA A 71 -21.59 -4.94 -16.81
C ALA A 71 -21.85 -5.69 -15.50
N ALA A 72 -21.04 -6.70 -15.20
CA ALA A 72 -21.19 -7.59 -14.04
C ALA A 72 -22.61 -8.17 -13.95
N ASN A 73 -23.00 -8.97 -14.94
CA ASN A 73 -24.30 -9.65 -14.97
C ASN A 73 -24.12 -11.12 -15.38
N GLU A 74 -25.22 -11.85 -15.52
CA GLU A 74 -25.23 -13.26 -15.92
C GLU A 74 -25.45 -13.45 -17.44
N ILE A 75 -24.98 -12.49 -18.27
CA ILE A 75 -25.10 -12.60 -19.72
C ILE A 75 -24.04 -13.59 -20.22
N ASN A 76 -24.49 -14.77 -20.62
CA ASN A 76 -23.61 -15.86 -21.05
C ASN A 76 -23.91 -16.36 -22.48
N GLY A 77 -22.91 -17.00 -23.08
CA GLY A 77 -23.03 -17.68 -24.36
C GLY A 77 -23.18 -16.72 -25.56
N ASN A 78 -23.99 -17.14 -26.53
CA ASN A 78 -24.19 -16.42 -27.78
C ASN A 78 -25.28 -15.36 -27.65
N ILE A 79 -25.00 -14.14 -28.11
CA ILE A 79 -25.98 -13.05 -28.15
C ILE A 79 -26.50 -12.89 -29.59
N GLU A 80 -27.80 -13.05 -29.77
CA GLU A 80 -28.46 -12.85 -31.06
C GLU A 80 -28.45 -11.37 -31.47
N MET A 81 -27.84 -11.07 -32.61
CA MET A 81 -27.65 -9.68 -33.06
C MET A 81 -28.99 -8.98 -33.32
N ASN A 82 -30.04 -9.73 -33.70
CA ASN A 82 -31.38 -9.20 -33.95
C ASN A 82 -32.00 -8.54 -32.70
N ASP A 83 -31.65 -8.98 -31.50
CA ASP A 83 -32.13 -8.37 -30.26
C ASP A 83 -31.44 -7.04 -29.97
N ILE A 84 -30.14 -6.94 -30.26
CA ILE A 84 -29.38 -5.69 -30.09
C ILE A 84 -29.73 -4.67 -31.18
N ILE A 85 -29.90 -5.10 -32.44
CA ILE A 85 -30.23 -4.21 -33.57
C ILE A 85 -31.56 -3.47 -33.33
N ALA A 86 -32.50 -4.10 -32.62
CA ALA A 86 -33.75 -3.47 -32.26
C ALA A 86 -33.55 -2.23 -31.36
N LEU A 87 -32.44 -2.16 -30.61
CA LEU A 87 -31.99 -0.98 -29.87
C LEU A 87 -31.30 0.01 -30.81
N SER A 88 -32.00 0.41 -31.87
CA SER A 88 -31.45 1.13 -33.03
C SER A 88 -30.81 2.47 -32.71
N ASN A 89 -31.11 3.11 -31.58
CA ASN A 89 -30.51 4.39 -31.15
C ASN A 89 -29.31 4.23 -30.21
N LEU A 90 -28.95 3.00 -29.84
CA LEU A 90 -27.90 2.73 -28.87
C LEU A 90 -26.53 3.12 -29.43
N LYS A 91 -25.80 3.96 -28.69
CA LYS A 91 -24.47 4.48 -29.04
C LYS A 91 -23.36 3.95 -28.15
N TYR A 92 -23.70 3.58 -26.90
CA TYR A 92 -22.78 3.06 -25.90
C TYR A 92 -23.38 1.80 -25.30
N LEU A 93 -22.61 0.72 -25.29
CA LEU A 93 -22.96 -0.55 -24.67
C LEU A 93 -21.79 -1.04 -23.83
N ASP A 94 -22.07 -1.39 -22.60
CA ASP A 94 -21.09 -1.92 -21.66
C ASP A 94 -21.56 -3.28 -21.15
N LEU A 95 -20.73 -4.29 -21.43
CA LEU A 95 -20.95 -5.71 -21.17
C LEU A 95 -19.75 -6.32 -20.45
N TRP A 96 -18.88 -5.50 -19.85
CA TRP A 96 -17.73 -5.99 -19.09
C TRP A 96 -18.17 -6.94 -17.96
N ASN A 97 -17.31 -7.89 -17.61
CA ASN A 97 -17.55 -8.93 -16.62
C ASN A 97 -18.85 -9.73 -16.87
N ASN A 98 -19.01 -10.21 -18.10
CA ASN A 98 -20.04 -11.16 -18.53
C ASN A 98 -19.36 -12.30 -19.32
N ASN A 99 -20.02 -13.46 -19.45
CA ASN A 99 -19.41 -14.65 -20.08
C ASN A 99 -19.85 -14.84 -21.55
N ILE A 100 -19.57 -13.86 -22.40
CA ILE A 100 -20.05 -13.81 -23.78
C ILE A 100 -19.12 -14.62 -24.70
N GLU A 101 -19.71 -15.48 -25.54
CA GLU A 101 -18.97 -16.29 -26.53
C GLU A 101 -18.92 -15.66 -27.92
N SER A 102 -20.03 -15.11 -28.42
CA SER A 102 -20.09 -14.45 -29.74
C SER A 102 -21.37 -13.64 -29.96
N PHE A 103 -21.34 -12.72 -30.92
CA PHE A 103 -22.54 -12.06 -31.46
C PHE A 103 -23.01 -12.80 -32.74
N VAL A 104 -24.11 -13.54 -32.63
CA VAL A 104 -24.60 -14.39 -33.72
C VAL A 104 -25.46 -13.59 -34.69
N THR A 105 -25.14 -13.66 -35.98
CA THR A 105 -25.93 -13.09 -37.06
C THR A 105 -26.60 -14.20 -37.86
N THR A 106 -27.93 -14.15 -38.01
CA THR A 106 -28.69 -15.06 -38.89
C THR A 106 -28.68 -14.54 -40.35
N LYS A 107 -28.94 -15.41 -41.34
CA LYS A 107 -28.97 -15.01 -42.76
C LYS A 107 -29.99 -13.87 -42.95
N GLY A 108 -29.50 -12.69 -43.35
CA GLY A 108 -30.33 -11.49 -43.57
C GLY A 108 -30.29 -10.44 -42.44
N SER A 109 -29.58 -10.69 -41.33
CA SER A 109 -29.40 -9.70 -40.26
C SER A 109 -28.70 -8.43 -40.77
N LYS A 110 -29.27 -7.26 -40.47
CA LYS A 110 -28.65 -5.95 -40.74
C LYS A 110 -27.43 -5.74 -39.84
N ARG A 111 -26.43 -4.98 -40.28
CA ARG A 111 -25.36 -4.51 -39.39
C ARG A 111 -25.88 -3.37 -38.52
N MET A 112 -25.43 -3.29 -37.27
CA MET A 112 -25.78 -2.20 -36.37
C MET A 112 -24.92 -0.97 -36.67
N GLY A 113 -25.55 0.06 -37.25
CA GLY A 113 -24.89 1.32 -37.63
C GLY A 113 -24.91 2.42 -36.57
N SER A 114 -25.55 2.20 -35.41
CA SER A 114 -25.70 3.22 -34.36
C SER A 114 -24.66 3.14 -33.26
N LEU A 115 -24.20 1.92 -32.92
CA LEU A 115 -23.24 1.72 -31.85
C LEU A 115 -21.90 2.37 -32.19
N ARG A 116 -21.31 3.10 -31.23
CA ARG A 116 -20.03 3.79 -31.37
C ARG A 116 -19.00 3.30 -30.37
N ASN A 117 -19.43 3.00 -29.14
CA ASN A 117 -18.58 2.55 -28.05
C ASN A 117 -19.10 1.21 -27.52
N LEU A 118 -18.19 0.26 -27.38
CA LEU A 118 -18.47 -1.06 -26.84
C LEU A 118 -17.41 -1.42 -25.80
N LEU A 119 -17.84 -1.81 -24.61
CA LEU A 119 -16.97 -2.35 -23.56
C LEU A 119 -17.31 -3.83 -23.37
N LEU A 120 -16.28 -4.66 -23.42
CA LEU A 120 -16.29 -6.10 -23.28
C LEU A 120 -15.17 -6.52 -22.34
N GLY A 121 -15.18 -7.77 -21.90
CA GLY A 121 -14.08 -8.35 -21.14
C GLY A 121 -14.53 -9.30 -20.05
N SER A 122 -13.84 -10.44 -19.93
CA SER A 122 -13.84 -11.32 -18.77
C SER A 122 -12.86 -12.47 -19.02
N SER A 123 -12.23 -12.95 -17.94
CA SER A 123 -11.36 -14.13 -17.90
C SER A 123 -11.89 -15.40 -18.60
N ASN A 124 -13.20 -15.52 -18.81
CA ASN A 124 -13.83 -16.71 -19.39
C ASN A 124 -14.38 -16.52 -20.83
N SER A 125 -14.25 -15.31 -21.42
CA SER A 125 -14.83 -15.03 -22.74
C SER A 125 -14.00 -15.61 -23.90
N ASN A 126 -14.65 -16.13 -24.94
CA ASN A 126 -13.95 -16.62 -26.14
C ASN A 126 -13.58 -15.46 -27.07
N SER A 127 -12.43 -14.82 -26.80
CA SER A 127 -12.07 -13.55 -27.44
C SER A 127 -11.96 -13.61 -28.96
N SER A 128 -11.55 -14.75 -29.52
CA SER A 128 -11.46 -14.93 -30.98
C SER A 128 -12.82 -14.83 -31.68
N ARG A 129 -13.85 -15.51 -31.15
CA ARG A 129 -15.20 -15.52 -31.75
C ARG A 129 -15.92 -14.20 -31.52
N VAL A 130 -15.74 -13.60 -30.34
CA VAL A 130 -16.26 -12.25 -30.04
C VAL A 130 -15.72 -11.25 -31.06
N LEU A 131 -14.39 -11.15 -31.23
CA LEU A 131 -13.80 -10.22 -32.18
C LEU A 131 -14.20 -10.49 -33.64
N GLN A 132 -14.30 -11.76 -34.06
CA GLN A 132 -14.78 -12.11 -35.41
C GLN A 132 -16.22 -11.63 -35.67
N SER A 133 -17.06 -11.65 -34.63
CA SER A 133 -18.45 -11.19 -34.72
C SER A 133 -18.62 -9.68 -34.68
N LEU A 134 -17.59 -8.91 -34.29
CA LEU A 134 -17.65 -7.43 -34.21
C LEU A 134 -17.83 -6.72 -35.56
N LYS A 135 -17.59 -7.41 -36.69
CA LYS A 135 -17.97 -6.91 -38.03
C LYS A 135 -19.45 -6.55 -38.17
N SER A 136 -20.28 -7.06 -37.26
CA SER A 136 -21.71 -6.75 -37.16
C SER A 136 -21.99 -5.31 -36.72
N PHE A 137 -21.02 -4.62 -36.10
CA PHE A 137 -21.12 -3.22 -35.65
C PHE A 137 -20.40 -2.30 -36.65
N SER A 138 -21.06 -1.93 -37.74
CA SER A 138 -20.44 -1.22 -38.87
C SER A 138 -19.98 0.21 -38.59
N SER A 139 -20.30 0.75 -37.42
CA SER A 139 -19.94 2.13 -37.04
C SER A 139 -19.18 2.20 -35.72
N LEU A 140 -18.66 1.07 -35.24
CA LEU A 140 -17.88 1.02 -34.02
C LEU A 140 -16.61 1.87 -34.17
N LYS A 141 -16.37 2.75 -33.20
CA LYS A 141 -15.24 3.67 -33.14
C LYS A 141 -14.36 3.45 -31.92
N SER A 142 -14.94 3.05 -30.80
CA SER A 142 -14.21 2.74 -29.56
C SER A 142 -14.54 1.32 -29.13
N LEU A 143 -13.50 0.55 -28.83
CA LEU A 143 -13.59 -0.78 -28.26
C LEU A 143 -12.71 -0.84 -27.02
N SER A 144 -13.31 -1.20 -25.89
CA SER A 144 -12.56 -1.65 -24.71
C SER A 144 -12.77 -3.15 -24.59
N TYR A 145 -11.69 -3.91 -24.50
CA TYR A 145 -11.76 -5.35 -24.26
C TYR A 145 -10.76 -5.72 -23.15
N VAL A 146 -11.27 -5.72 -21.92
CA VAL A 146 -10.49 -5.87 -20.68
C VAL A 146 -10.34 -7.34 -20.32
N ASP A 147 -9.23 -7.76 -19.72
CA ASP A 147 -9.03 -9.12 -19.18
C ASP A 147 -9.41 -10.19 -20.23
N SER A 148 -8.73 -10.15 -21.38
CA SER A 148 -9.05 -10.97 -22.56
C SER A 148 -7.83 -11.65 -23.14
N ASP A 149 -7.97 -12.92 -23.49
CA ASP A 149 -6.91 -13.70 -24.11
C ASP A 149 -6.93 -13.57 -25.65
N LEU A 150 -6.06 -12.71 -26.17
CA LEU A 150 -5.89 -12.47 -27.60
C LEU A 150 -4.69 -13.23 -28.19
N THR A 151 -4.20 -14.26 -27.51
CA THR A 151 -3.04 -15.05 -27.95
C THR A 151 -3.34 -16.04 -29.08
N SER A 152 -4.60 -16.21 -29.46
CA SER A 152 -5.02 -17.13 -30.53
C SER A 152 -4.47 -16.71 -31.91
N PRO A 153 -3.84 -17.61 -32.69
CA PRO A 153 -3.38 -17.28 -34.05
C PRO A 153 -4.51 -16.87 -35.02
N THR A 154 -5.75 -17.28 -34.74
CA THR A 154 -6.91 -16.94 -35.57
C THR A 154 -7.36 -15.47 -35.39
N ILE A 155 -6.79 -14.75 -34.42
CA ILE A 155 -7.11 -13.36 -34.12
C ILE A 155 -6.79 -12.42 -35.29
N ILE A 156 -5.79 -12.74 -36.11
CA ILE A 156 -5.36 -11.91 -37.25
C ILE A 156 -6.53 -11.64 -38.21
N TYR A 157 -7.35 -12.65 -38.48
CA TYR A 157 -8.52 -12.49 -39.35
C TYR A 157 -9.60 -11.62 -38.72
N ALA A 158 -9.66 -11.57 -37.39
CA ALA A 158 -10.60 -10.73 -36.64
C ALA A 158 -10.19 -9.26 -36.66
N LEU A 159 -8.90 -8.93 -36.71
CA LEU A 159 -8.40 -7.54 -36.73
C LEU A 159 -8.90 -6.74 -37.94
N ARG A 160 -9.06 -7.38 -39.11
CA ARG A 160 -9.66 -6.73 -40.30
C ARG A 160 -11.06 -6.18 -40.03
N ASN A 161 -11.82 -6.84 -39.15
CA ASN A 161 -13.17 -6.43 -38.80
C ASN A 161 -13.19 -5.17 -37.91
N LEU A 162 -12.05 -4.82 -37.32
CA LEU A 162 -11.88 -3.65 -36.45
C LEU A 162 -11.28 -2.45 -37.20
N SER A 163 -11.19 -2.50 -38.53
CA SER A 163 -10.61 -1.44 -39.37
C SER A 163 -11.26 -0.05 -39.21
N THR A 164 -12.47 0.04 -38.65
CA THR A 164 -13.15 1.33 -38.36
C THR A 164 -12.84 1.90 -36.98
N VAL A 165 -12.27 1.09 -36.07
CA VAL A 165 -11.98 1.44 -34.68
C VAL A 165 -10.85 2.46 -34.64
N GLU A 166 -11.08 3.53 -33.90
CA GLU A 166 -10.13 4.62 -33.66
C GLU A 166 -9.51 4.53 -32.25
N TYR A 167 -10.23 3.97 -31.28
CA TYR A 167 -9.80 3.87 -29.88
C TYR A 167 -9.89 2.41 -29.43
N LEU A 168 -8.75 1.81 -29.13
CA LEU A 168 -8.66 0.43 -28.66
C LEU A 168 -8.00 0.40 -27.28
N TYR A 169 -8.73 -0.13 -26.30
CA TYR A 169 -8.27 -0.30 -24.92
C TYR A 169 -8.27 -1.79 -24.57
N LEU A 170 -7.12 -2.30 -24.12
CA LEU A 170 -6.84 -3.72 -23.88
C LEU A 170 -6.17 -3.90 -22.50
N MET A 171 -6.78 -3.31 -21.48
CA MET A 171 -6.28 -3.43 -20.11
C MET A 171 -6.30 -4.90 -19.65
N GLU A 172 -5.20 -5.36 -19.06
CA GLU A 172 -5.01 -6.74 -18.58
C GLU A 172 -5.26 -7.82 -19.67
N SER A 173 -5.11 -7.49 -20.95
CA SER A 173 -5.34 -8.42 -22.07
C SER A 173 -4.05 -8.96 -22.67
N SER A 174 -3.90 -10.28 -22.68
CA SER A 174 -2.71 -10.97 -23.21
C SER A 174 -2.71 -11.01 -24.74
N LEU A 175 -1.55 -10.81 -25.34
CA LEU A 175 -1.31 -10.75 -26.78
C LEU A 175 -0.28 -11.80 -27.21
N ASN A 176 -0.26 -12.13 -28.50
CA ASN A 176 0.85 -12.86 -29.13
C ASN A 176 1.60 -11.96 -30.13
N ASP A 177 2.78 -12.41 -30.56
CA ASP A 177 3.60 -11.71 -31.56
C ASP A 177 2.85 -11.41 -32.87
N ASN A 178 1.96 -12.32 -33.27
CA ASN A 178 1.17 -12.17 -34.48
C ASN A 178 0.21 -10.98 -34.43
N PHE A 179 -0.36 -10.68 -33.26
CA PHE A 179 -1.21 -9.51 -33.06
C PHE A 179 -0.42 -8.22 -33.33
N LEU A 180 0.77 -8.10 -32.72
CA LEU A 180 1.63 -6.93 -32.85
C LEU A 180 2.15 -6.73 -34.27
N ALA A 181 2.53 -7.82 -34.96
CA ALA A 181 2.98 -7.77 -36.35
C ALA A 181 1.87 -7.39 -37.35
N ASN A 182 0.60 -7.65 -37.00
CA ASN A 182 -0.54 -7.40 -37.89
C ASN A 182 -1.39 -6.19 -37.48
N ILE A 183 -0.96 -5.41 -36.47
CA ILE A 183 -1.72 -4.26 -35.98
C ILE A 183 -1.97 -3.22 -37.09
N GLY A 184 -1.11 -3.16 -38.09
CA GLY A 184 -1.24 -2.29 -39.27
C GLY A 184 -2.51 -2.50 -40.10
N GLN A 185 -3.24 -3.60 -39.89
CA GLN A 185 -4.57 -3.79 -40.49
C GLN A 185 -5.62 -2.83 -39.89
N MET A 186 -5.35 -2.24 -38.72
CA MET A 186 -6.21 -1.28 -38.02
C MET A 186 -5.83 0.17 -38.31
N THR A 187 -5.75 0.54 -39.59
CA THR A 187 -5.22 1.84 -40.06
C THR A 187 -5.97 3.07 -39.54
N SER A 188 -7.19 2.92 -39.01
CA SER A 188 -7.98 4.02 -38.42
C SER A 188 -7.58 4.36 -36.98
N LEU A 189 -6.72 3.56 -36.34
CA LEU A 189 -6.35 3.75 -34.95
C LEU A 189 -5.72 5.12 -34.69
N LYS A 190 -6.20 5.75 -33.62
CA LYS A 190 -5.68 6.97 -33.01
C LYS A 190 -5.15 6.69 -31.61
N VAL A 191 -5.79 5.80 -30.86
CA VAL A 191 -5.38 5.42 -29.51
C VAL A 191 -5.29 3.92 -29.41
N LEU A 192 -4.13 3.44 -28.94
CA LEU A 192 -3.91 2.06 -28.53
C LEU A 192 -3.34 2.07 -27.11
N SER A 193 -4.11 1.55 -26.16
CA SER A 193 -3.71 1.39 -24.76
C SER A 193 -3.87 -0.07 -24.35
N MET A 194 -2.82 -0.64 -23.78
CA MET A 194 -2.76 -2.05 -23.36
C MET A 194 -1.90 -2.23 -22.10
N PRO A 195 -2.34 -1.66 -20.96
CA PRO A 195 -1.56 -1.72 -19.74
C PRO A 195 -1.78 -3.04 -18.97
N PHE A 196 -0.82 -3.43 -18.14
CA PHE A 196 -0.94 -4.47 -17.10
C PHE A 196 -1.24 -5.91 -17.58
N ALA A 197 -0.80 -6.28 -18.78
CA ALA A 197 -1.03 -7.63 -19.31
C ALA A 197 0.17 -8.56 -19.19
N GLY A 198 1.36 -8.03 -18.83
CA GLY A 198 2.59 -8.80 -18.81
C GLY A 198 3.03 -9.30 -20.20
N ASN A 199 2.57 -8.65 -21.28
CA ASN A 199 2.90 -9.02 -22.66
C ASN A 199 4.41 -8.87 -22.90
N ASP A 200 5.03 -9.88 -23.53
CA ASP A 200 6.46 -9.89 -23.86
C ASP A 200 6.70 -9.81 -25.37
N GLY A 201 7.98 -9.86 -25.76
CA GLY A 201 8.42 -9.76 -27.15
C GLY A 201 8.82 -8.36 -27.59
N THR A 202 9.14 -8.20 -28.87
CA THR A 202 9.60 -6.93 -29.45
C THR A 202 8.50 -6.27 -30.27
N LEU A 203 8.54 -4.94 -30.41
CA LEU A 203 7.69 -4.24 -31.38
C LEU A 203 8.29 -4.35 -32.80
N PRO A 204 7.65 -5.05 -33.76
CA PRO A 204 8.20 -5.23 -35.10
C PRO A 204 8.15 -3.93 -35.93
N ASN A 205 9.04 -3.79 -36.92
CA ASN A 205 8.90 -2.69 -37.89
C ASN A 205 7.67 -2.87 -38.80
N GLU A 206 7.35 -4.11 -39.18
CA GLU A 206 6.18 -4.43 -40.00
C GLU A 206 4.89 -4.25 -39.17
N GLY A 207 3.85 -3.64 -39.77
CA GLY A 207 2.55 -3.39 -39.10
C GLY A 207 2.46 -2.06 -38.35
N TRP A 208 3.55 -1.55 -37.79
CA TRP A 208 3.52 -0.30 -37.02
C TRP A 208 3.58 0.96 -37.88
N CYS A 209 4.22 0.87 -39.05
CA CYS A 209 4.41 2.01 -39.94
C CYS A 209 3.12 2.41 -40.67
N GLU A 210 2.14 1.51 -40.71
CA GLU A 210 0.82 1.71 -41.33
C GLU A 210 -0.11 2.57 -40.45
N LEU A 211 0.17 2.70 -39.15
CA LEU A 211 -0.65 3.43 -38.17
C LEU A 211 -0.45 4.97 -38.25
N LYS A 212 -0.62 5.53 -39.43
CA LYS A 212 -0.34 6.96 -39.73
C LYS A 212 -1.17 7.97 -38.94
N HIS A 213 -2.28 7.53 -38.35
CA HIS A 213 -3.20 8.35 -37.57
C HIS A 213 -3.04 8.19 -36.06
N ILE A 214 -2.06 7.40 -35.60
CA ILE A 214 -1.85 7.20 -34.17
C ILE A 214 -1.46 8.51 -33.49
N GLU A 215 -2.17 8.80 -32.40
CA GLU A 215 -2.02 9.98 -31.56
C GLU A 215 -1.52 9.57 -30.16
N GLU A 216 -1.93 8.39 -29.67
CA GLU A 216 -1.63 7.93 -28.31
C GLU A 216 -1.27 6.43 -28.30
N LEU A 217 -0.14 6.12 -27.67
CA LEU A 217 0.33 4.77 -27.38
C LEU A 217 0.59 4.65 -25.87
N ASP A 218 0.05 3.60 -25.26
CA ASP A 218 0.18 3.34 -23.83
C ASP A 218 0.37 1.85 -23.53
N PHE A 219 1.60 1.47 -23.22
CA PHE A 219 2.03 0.10 -22.93
C PHE A 219 2.53 -0.07 -21.49
N LEU A 220 2.04 0.78 -20.59
CA LEU A 220 2.39 0.77 -19.18
C LEU A 220 2.43 -0.66 -18.61
N HIS A 221 3.52 -1.01 -17.95
CA HIS A 221 3.65 -2.21 -17.15
C HIS A 221 3.44 -3.51 -17.92
N ASN A 222 4.28 -3.73 -18.94
CA ASN A 222 4.39 -4.98 -19.70
C ASN A 222 5.84 -5.50 -19.65
N ASN A 223 6.15 -6.53 -20.44
CA ASN A 223 7.46 -7.14 -20.56
C ASN A 223 8.07 -6.93 -21.96
N PHE A 224 7.65 -5.90 -22.70
CA PHE A 224 8.16 -5.66 -24.05
C PHE A 224 9.65 -5.31 -24.02
N GLU A 225 10.42 -5.87 -24.95
CA GLU A 225 11.86 -5.71 -25.03
C GLU A 225 12.36 -5.20 -26.39
N GLY A 226 13.65 -4.90 -26.48
CA GLY A 226 14.31 -4.45 -27.70
C GLY A 226 14.13 -2.96 -27.98
N THR A 227 14.50 -2.53 -29.19
CA THR A 227 14.43 -1.13 -29.61
C THR A 227 13.09 -0.77 -30.22
N LEU A 228 12.68 0.49 -30.10
CA LEU A 228 11.48 1.00 -30.77
C LEU A 228 11.59 0.94 -32.32
N PRO A 229 10.50 0.58 -33.04
CA PRO A 229 10.44 0.59 -34.50
C PRO A 229 10.92 1.92 -35.09
N SER A 230 11.85 1.84 -36.04
CA SER A 230 12.47 3.02 -36.65
C SER A 230 11.46 3.98 -37.29
N CYS A 231 10.34 3.46 -37.78
CA CYS A 231 9.29 4.24 -38.41
C CYS A 231 8.39 5.00 -37.44
N LEU A 232 8.45 4.75 -36.12
CA LEU A 232 7.76 5.57 -35.12
C LEU A 232 8.13 7.05 -35.26
N GLY A 233 9.39 7.34 -35.63
CA GLY A 233 9.83 8.71 -35.90
C GLY A 233 9.10 9.40 -37.06
N ASN A 234 8.36 8.67 -37.90
CA ASN A 234 7.54 9.22 -38.98
C ASN A 234 6.06 9.36 -38.60
N LEU A 235 5.64 8.90 -37.41
CA LEU A 235 4.27 9.03 -36.91
C LEU A 235 4.07 10.40 -36.26
N THR A 236 4.05 11.45 -37.09
CA THR A 236 4.07 12.85 -36.65
C THR A 236 2.81 13.31 -35.89
N SER A 237 1.77 12.48 -35.83
CA SER A 237 0.55 12.75 -35.05
C SER A 237 0.66 12.29 -33.59
N LEU A 238 1.67 11.47 -33.26
CA LEU A 238 1.87 10.92 -31.93
C LEU A 238 2.17 12.05 -30.93
N ARG A 239 1.26 12.24 -29.98
CA ARG A 239 1.32 13.25 -28.92
C ARG A 239 1.50 12.65 -27.52
N TRP A 240 1.10 11.38 -27.35
CA TRP A 240 1.19 10.67 -26.07
C TRP A 240 1.91 9.35 -26.26
N LEU A 241 3.03 9.18 -25.56
CA LEU A 241 3.79 7.93 -25.57
C LEU A 241 4.11 7.51 -24.14
N CYS A 242 3.47 6.44 -23.68
CA CYS A 242 3.70 5.81 -22.39
C CYS A 242 4.24 4.39 -22.61
N LEU A 243 5.49 4.18 -22.24
CA LEU A 243 6.23 2.91 -22.33
C LEU A 243 6.74 2.46 -20.95
N ASN A 244 6.29 3.13 -19.88
CA ASN A 244 6.75 2.92 -18.52
C ASN A 244 6.69 1.45 -18.10
N ALA A 245 7.67 1.00 -17.31
CA ALA A 245 7.74 -0.35 -16.74
C ALA A 245 7.70 -1.44 -17.83
N ASN A 246 8.76 -1.45 -18.66
CA ASN A 246 9.01 -2.44 -19.71
C ASN A 246 10.51 -2.79 -19.74
N LEU A 247 10.95 -3.51 -20.76
CA LEU A 247 12.34 -3.90 -21.00
C LEU A 247 12.90 -3.29 -22.29
N PHE A 248 12.32 -2.17 -22.76
CA PHE A 248 12.79 -1.50 -23.97
C PHE A 248 14.22 -0.97 -23.78
N ASN A 249 15.02 -1.05 -24.83
CA ASN A 249 16.41 -0.60 -24.83
C ASN A 249 16.71 0.30 -26.03
N GLY A 250 17.95 0.79 -26.07
CA GLY A 250 18.47 1.63 -27.14
C GLY A 250 18.84 3.02 -26.64
N ASN A 251 19.66 3.69 -27.44
CA ASN A 251 20.25 4.97 -27.07
C ASN A 251 19.45 6.14 -27.64
N ILE A 252 18.94 7.00 -26.75
CA ILE A 252 18.09 8.13 -27.16
C ILE A 252 18.88 9.14 -28.01
N ALA A 253 20.18 9.32 -27.78
CA ALA A 253 21.02 10.22 -28.57
C ALA A 253 21.28 9.74 -30.00
N SER A 254 21.46 8.43 -30.20
CA SER A 254 21.86 7.88 -31.50
C SER A 254 20.68 7.69 -32.46
N HIS A 255 19.46 7.54 -31.94
CA HIS A 255 18.28 7.25 -32.76
C HIS A 255 17.48 8.51 -33.13
N SER A 256 17.31 8.74 -34.43
CA SER A 256 16.57 9.91 -34.94
C SER A 256 15.07 9.91 -34.63
N ILE A 257 14.50 8.83 -34.09
CA ILE A 257 13.09 8.70 -33.72
C ILE A 257 12.70 9.86 -32.80
N TRP A 258 13.45 10.02 -31.71
CA TRP A 258 13.17 10.99 -30.65
C TRP A 258 13.15 12.41 -31.17
N ARG A 259 14.11 12.81 -32.02
CA ARG A 259 14.16 14.17 -32.60
C ARG A 259 13.01 14.49 -33.58
N ARG A 260 12.34 13.47 -34.13
CA ARG A 260 11.32 13.64 -35.18
C ARG A 260 9.89 13.73 -34.65
N LEU A 261 9.62 13.26 -33.43
CA LEU A 261 8.29 13.24 -32.81
C LEU A 261 7.82 14.63 -32.32
N LYS A 262 7.82 15.64 -33.19
CA LYS A 262 7.57 17.04 -32.82
C LYS A 262 6.18 17.35 -32.23
N SER A 263 5.22 16.45 -32.37
CA SER A 263 3.87 16.60 -31.79
C SER A 263 3.76 16.10 -30.35
N LEU A 264 4.83 15.51 -29.81
CA LEU A 264 4.84 14.94 -28.47
C LEU A 264 4.53 15.99 -27.41
N GLU A 265 3.49 15.72 -26.63
CA GLU A 265 3.03 16.49 -25.48
C GLU A 265 3.41 15.75 -24.18
N TYR A 266 3.30 14.43 -24.18
CA TYR A 266 3.58 13.57 -23.03
C TYR A 266 4.51 12.42 -23.42
N LEU A 267 5.60 12.27 -22.67
CA LEU A 267 6.53 11.16 -22.79
C LEU A 267 6.80 10.53 -21.42
N ASP A 268 6.47 9.25 -21.28
CA ASP A 268 6.88 8.43 -20.14
C ASP A 268 7.57 7.16 -20.65
N ILE A 269 8.88 7.07 -20.40
CA ILE A 269 9.71 5.91 -20.74
C ILE A 269 10.38 5.32 -19.50
N ALA A 270 9.90 5.69 -18.32
CA ALA A 270 10.59 5.32 -17.09
C ALA A 270 10.57 3.81 -16.85
N HIS A 271 11.46 3.32 -16.00
CA HIS A 271 11.57 1.89 -15.68
C HIS A 271 11.75 1.02 -16.94
N ASN A 272 12.80 1.32 -17.70
CA ASN A 272 13.20 0.61 -18.92
C ASN A 272 14.74 0.45 -18.94
N GLN A 273 15.29 0.02 -20.08
CA GLN A 273 16.72 -0.15 -20.33
C GLN A 273 17.24 0.84 -21.38
N PHE A 274 16.62 2.01 -21.54
CA PHE A 274 17.12 3.03 -22.45
C PHE A 274 18.43 3.64 -21.93
N GLU A 275 19.30 4.03 -22.86
CA GLU A 275 20.43 4.92 -22.57
C GLU A 275 19.98 6.37 -22.81
N VAL A 276 19.82 7.13 -21.73
CA VAL A 276 19.27 8.49 -21.73
C VAL A 276 20.39 9.51 -21.45
N PRO A 277 20.69 10.42 -22.39
CA PRO A 277 21.66 11.49 -22.16
C PRO A 277 21.20 12.46 -21.09
N LEU A 278 22.12 12.86 -20.20
CA LEU A 278 21.83 13.78 -19.10
C LEU A 278 21.32 15.16 -19.57
N SER A 279 21.75 15.63 -20.74
CA SER A 279 21.30 16.91 -21.32
C SER A 279 19.85 16.93 -21.77
N PHE A 280 19.25 15.78 -22.09
CA PHE A 280 17.96 15.70 -22.78
C PHE A 280 17.90 16.50 -24.11
N SER A 281 19.04 16.81 -24.73
CA SER A 281 19.13 17.69 -25.91
C SER A 281 18.36 17.15 -27.13
N GLN A 282 18.06 15.86 -27.16
CA GLN A 282 17.25 15.21 -28.19
C GLN A 282 15.81 15.73 -28.20
N PHE A 283 15.33 16.23 -27.06
CA PHE A 283 13.99 16.81 -26.95
C PHE A 283 13.96 18.32 -27.28
N SER A 284 15.08 18.93 -27.66
CA SER A 284 15.21 20.39 -27.81
C SER A 284 14.17 21.09 -28.69
N ASN A 285 13.69 20.39 -29.71
CA ASN A 285 12.77 20.94 -30.71
C ASN A 285 11.29 20.59 -30.42
N HIS A 286 10.98 19.98 -29.28
CA HIS A 286 9.62 19.54 -28.92
C HIS A 286 8.82 20.64 -28.25
N THR A 287 8.48 21.71 -28.97
CA THR A 287 7.81 22.91 -28.40
C THR A 287 6.46 22.64 -27.73
N LYS A 288 5.87 21.45 -27.91
CA LYS A 288 4.60 21.04 -27.30
C LYS A 288 4.76 20.15 -26.06
N LEU A 289 5.98 19.70 -25.73
CA LEU A 289 6.22 18.78 -24.63
C LEU A 289 5.92 19.47 -23.29
N ILE A 290 4.95 18.92 -22.57
CA ILE A 290 4.48 19.40 -21.26
C ILE A 290 4.85 18.43 -20.12
N SER A 291 5.11 17.16 -20.43
CA SER A 291 5.46 16.16 -19.43
C SER A 291 6.55 15.23 -19.95
N LEU A 292 7.59 15.06 -19.12
CA LEU A 292 8.72 14.22 -19.41
C LEU A 292 9.05 13.36 -18.18
N ASN A 293 8.90 12.04 -18.34
CA ASN A 293 9.33 11.04 -17.37
C ASN A 293 10.32 10.06 -18.02
N VAL A 294 11.55 10.08 -17.53
CA VAL A 294 12.68 9.29 -18.08
C VAL A 294 13.35 8.43 -17.02
N GLY A 295 12.82 8.41 -15.81
CA GLY A 295 13.47 7.80 -14.65
C GLY A 295 13.75 6.31 -14.78
N SER A 296 14.62 5.78 -13.93
CA SER A 296 14.89 4.34 -13.86
C SER A 296 15.31 3.75 -15.23
N ASN A 297 16.16 4.49 -15.93
CA ASN A 297 16.85 4.10 -17.15
C ASN A 297 18.37 4.30 -16.96
N THR A 298 19.19 3.87 -17.92
CA THR A 298 20.64 4.10 -17.85
C THR A 298 20.97 5.54 -18.26
N ILE A 299 21.48 6.35 -17.34
CA ILE A 299 21.88 7.72 -17.66
C ILE A 299 23.30 7.73 -18.25
N ILE A 300 23.48 8.34 -19.41
CA ILE A 300 24.79 8.53 -20.03
C ILE A 300 25.25 10.00 -19.87
N PRO A 301 26.47 10.25 -19.35
CA PRO A 301 27.02 11.60 -19.25
C PRO A 301 27.27 12.17 -20.65
N ASP A 302 26.84 13.41 -20.89
CA ASP A 302 27.16 14.14 -22.12
C ASP A 302 27.66 15.57 -21.84
N ILE A 303 28.50 16.06 -22.75
CA ILE A 303 29.27 17.31 -22.59
C ILE A 303 28.36 18.54 -22.77
N GLU A 304 27.16 18.36 -23.35
CA GLU A 304 26.20 19.43 -23.67
C GLU A 304 25.39 19.93 -22.46
N PHE A 305 25.50 19.31 -21.29
CA PHE A 305 24.72 19.70 -20.10
C PHE A 305 25.06 21.11 -19.59
N GLN A 306 26.27 21.62 -19.85
CA GLN A 306 26.64 22.97 -19.47
C GLN A 306 26.26 23.96 -20.58
N ASN A 307 25.19 24.73 -20.36
CA ASN A 307 24.76 25.92 -21.13
C ASN A 307 23.62 25.74 -22.15
N TRP A 308 22.87 24.63 -22.14
CA TRP A 308 21.74 24.45 -23.04
C TRP A 308 20.39 24.86 -22.42
N ILE A 309 19.51 25.50 -23.22
CA ILE A 309 18.17 25.93 -22.84
C ILE A 309 17.14 25.18 -23.71
N PRO A 310 16.25 24.35 -23.12
CA PRO A 310 15.17 23.72 -23.88
C PRO A 310 14.11 24.71 -24.36
N ASN A 311 13.56 24.49 -25.56
CA ASN A 311 12.46 25.31 -26.10
C ASN A 311 11.06 24.83 -25.67
N PHE A 312 10.98 23.71 -24.93
CA PHE A 312 9.73 23.21 -24.37
C PHE A 312 9.41 23.87 -23.03
N GLN A 313 8.16 23.75 -22.58
CA GLN A 313 7.70 24.27 -21.29
C GLN A 313 7.06 23.12 -20.53
N LEU A 314 7.86 22.46 -19.69
CA LEU A 314 7.35 21.39 -18.85
C LEU A 314 6.39 21.95 -17.81
N GLU A 315 5.27 21.25 -17.63
CA GLU A 315 4.38 21.38 -16.48
C GLU A 315 4.74 20.34 -15.41
N PHE A 316 5.29 19.18 -15.84
CA PHE A 316 5.68 18.04 -14.99
C PHE A 316 7.04 17.47 -15.39
N PHE A 317 7.88 17.17 -14.40
CA PHE A 317 9.17 16.51 -14.56
C PHE A 317 9.33 15.41 -13.52
N ASP A 318 9.65 14.19 -13.97
CA ASP A 318 9.99 13.04 -13.13
C ASP A 318 11.24 12.34 -13.68
N GLY A 319 12.17 12.06 -12.80
CA GLY A 319 13.39 11.32 -13.07
C GLY A 319 13.69 10.51 -11.84
N ASN A 320 14.09 9.27 -12.02
CA ASN A 320 14.57 8.40 -10.96
C ASN A 320 16.01 8.07 -11.34
N GLN A 321 16.95 8.18 -10.39
CA GLN A 321 18.40 7.92 -10.54
C GLN A 321 19.24 8.96 -11.33
N LEU A 322 18.78 10.19 -11.52
CA LEU A 322 19.60 11.25 -12.13
C LEU A 322 20.74 11.68 -11.19
N PRO A 323 22.02 11.63 -11.62
CA PRO A 323 23.14 12.11 -10.83
C PRO A 323 23.37 13.62 -10.97
N GLY A 324 24.21 14.19 -10.11
CA GLY A 324 24.69 15.57 -10.23
C GLY A 324 23.93 16.56 -9.35
N ASN A 325 24.04 17.86 -9.64
CA ASN A 325 23.27 18.88 -8.92
C ASN A 325 21.82 18.92 -9.46
N PHE A 326 20.87 19.35 -8.63
CA PHE A 326 19.51 19.63 -9.10
C PHE A 326 19.55 20.63 -10.28
N PRO A 327 18.88 20.34 -11.41
CA PRO A 327 19.00 21.13 -12.64
C PRO A 327 18.34 22.52 -12.48
N THR A 328 19.15 23.57 -12.33
CA THR A 328 18.63 24.95 -12.16
C THR A 328 17.89 25.47 -13.38
N TRP A 329 18.27 25.04 -14.58
CA TRP A 329 17.59 25.39 -15.82
C TRP A 329 16.12 24.97 -15.84
N LEU A 330 15.75 23.93 -15.07
CA LEU A 330 14.36 23.49 -14.94
C LEU A 330 13.52 24.63 -14.36
N LEU A 331 14.03 25.29 -13.32
CA LEU A 331 13.38 26.40 -12.65
C LEU A 331 13.50 27.72 -13.41
N GLU A 332 14.63 27.96 -14.08
CA GLU A 332 14.88 29.24 -14.76
C GLU A 332 14.12 29.37 -16.09
N ASN A 333 13.95 28.27 -16.82
CA ASN A 333 13.46 28.31 -18.21
C ASN A 333 12.01 27.82 -18.38
N ASN A 334 11.41 27.17 -17.38
CA ASN A 334 10.04 26.65 -17.48
C ASN A 334 9.06 27.46 -16.62
N THR A 335 8.68 28.64 -17.11
CA THR A 335 7.78 29.57 -16.39
C THR A 335 6.35 29.05 -16.15
N ARG A 336 5.99 27.95 -16.84
CA ARG A 336 4.69 27.27 -16.72
C ARG A 336 4.70 26.06 -15.79
N LEU A 337 5.82 25.73 -15.14
CA LEU A 337 5.89 24.60 -14.22
C LEU A 337 4.78 24.67 -13.18
N ALA A 338 3.99 23.59 -13.09
CA ALA A 338 2.94 23.41 -12.10
C ALA A 338 3.43 22.50 -10.96
N ALA A 339 4.22 21.47 -11.30
CA ALA A 339 4.80 20.58 -10.31
C ALA A 339 6.20 20.08 -10.71
N ILE A 340 7.01 19.78 -9.70
CA ILE A 340 8.31 19.12 -9.84
C ILE A 340 8.30 17.86 -8.99
N TYR A 341 8.59 16.71 -9.61
CA TYR A 341 8.72 15.42 -8.94
C TYR A 341 10.14 14.88 -9.15
N GLY A 342 11.12 15.51 -8.51
CA GLY A 342 12.53 15.09 -8.53
C GLY A 342 12.89 14.09 -7.44
N ARG A 343 11.96 13.25 -6.98
CA ARG A 343 12.19 12.24 -5.93
C ARG A 343 13.11 11.11 -6.40
N ASP A 344 13.71 10.37 -5.47
CA ASP A 344 14.43 9.11 -5.77
C ASP A 344 15.57 9.29 -6.80
N ASN A 345 16.27 10.43 -6.73
CA ASN A 345 17.44 10.74 -7.57
C ASN A 345 18.74 10.71 -6.74
N ALA A 346 19.86 11.00 -7.41
CA ALA A 346 21.15 11.21 -6.76
C ALA A 346 21.54 12.71 -6.77
N PHE A 347 20.54 13.61 -6.75
CA PHE A 347 20.79 15.04 -6.74
C PHE A 347 21.54 15.45 -5.49
N ASN A 348 22.64 16.17 -5.66
CA ASN A 348 23.48 16.66 -4.56
C ASN A 348 23.64 18.18 -4.61
N GLY A 349 24.36 18.70 -3.61
CA GLY A 349 24.56 20.13 -3.44
C GLY A 349 23.31 20.85 -2.90
N PRO A 350 23.38 22.19 -2.77
CA PRO A 350 22.27 22.98 -2.26
C PRO A 350 21.16 23.16 -3.29
N PHE A 351 19.90 23.13 -2.82
CA PHE A 351 18.74 23.49 -3.64
C PHE A 351 18.76 25.00 -3.94
N LYS A 352 18.98 25.35 -5.21
CA LYS A 352 19.08 26.75 -5.66
C LYS A 352 17.72 27.26 -6.13
N LEU A 353 17.35 28.46 -5.67
CA LEU A 353 16.14 29.16 -6.14
C LEU A 353 16.39 29.78 -7.54
N PRO A 354 15.35 29.89 -8.38
CA PRO A 354 15.45 30.59 -9.66
C PRO A 354 15.62 32.11 -9.47
N LEU A 355 16.18 32.77 -10.50
CA LEU A 355 16.23 34.23 -10.56
C LEU A 355 14.84 34.87 -10.76
N ASN A 356 13.94 34.18 -11.46
CA ASN A 356 12.57 34.63 -11.75
C ASN A 356 11.55 33.89 -10.87
N CYS A 357 10.47 34.58 -10.49
CA CYS A 357 9.37 33.96 -9.73
C CYS A 357 8.55 33.01 -10.61
N LEU A 358 8.30 31.79 -10.13
CA LEU A 358 7.45 30.81 -10.81
C LEU A 358 6.01 30.91 -10.28
N LEU A 359 5.17 31.64 -11.02
CA LEU A 359 3.80 32.00 -10.60
C LEU A 359 2.78 30.85 -10.66
N HIS A 360 3.17 29.69 -11.20
CA HIS A 360 2.29 28.54 -11.39
C HIS A 360 2.71 27.30 -10.59
N LEU A 361 3.89 27.32 -9.96
CA LEU A 361 4.43 26.15 -9.29
C LEU A 361 3.72 25.92 -7.95
N GLU A 362 2.99 24.81 -7.86
CA GLU A 362 2.18 24.42 -6.71
C GLU A 362 2.80 23.28 -5.91
N THR A 363 3.58 22.41 -6.54
CA THR A 363 4.18 21.23 -5.89
C THR A 363 5.68 21.13 -6.17
N ILE A 364 6.46 20.91 -5.11
CA ILE A 364 7.86 20.52 -5.20
C ILE A 364 8.06 19.26 -4.35
N ASP A 365 8.42 18.16 -5.00
CA ASP A 365 8.91 16.96 -4.37
C ASP A 365 10.34 16.68 -4.85
N VAL A 366 11.31 16.79 -3.95
CA VAL A 366 12.71 16.44 -4.17
C VAL A 366 13.20 15.46 -3.10
N SER A 367 12.29 14.65 -2.59
CA SER A 367 12.57 13.68 -1.54
C SER A 367 13.52 12.57 -1.97
N ASN A 368 14.11 11.85 -1.01
CA ASN A 368 15.02 10.73 -1.24
C ASN A 368 16.14 11.06 -2.24
N ASN A 369 16.96 12.03 -1.86
CA ASN A 369 18.06 12.55 -2.66
C ASN A 369 19.30 12.77 -1.79
N LYS A 370 20.31 13.45 -2.32
CA LYS A 370 21.54 13.83 -1.61
C LYS A 370 21.68 15.35 -1.44
N LEU A 371 20.58 16.09 -1.46
CA LEU A 371 20.60 17.55 -1.32
C LEU A 371 21.13 17.92 0.06
N ASN A 372 21.98 18.93 0.13
CA ASN A 372 22.63 19.37 1.37
C ASN A 372 22.56 20.89 1.54
N GLY A 373 23.13 21.39 2.64
CA GLY A 373 23.06 22.81 2.98
C GLY A 373 21.68 23.18 3.54
N HIS A 374 21.32 24.46 3.46
CA HIS A 374 20.16 25.00 4.16
C HIS A 374 18.92 25.09 3.27
N ILE A 375 17.73 24.97 3.85
CA ILE A 375 16.47 25.32 3.17
C ILE A 375 16.51 26.81 2.77
N PRO A 376 16.26 27.17 1.50
CA PRO A 376 16.35 28.55 1.05
C PRO A 376 15.34 29.50 1.74
N LYS A 377 15.85 30.61 2.30
CA LYS A 377 15.03 31.57 3.07
C LYS A 377 13.96 32.30 2.25
N ASN A 378 14.16 32.49 0.95
CA ASN A 378 13.26 33.32 0.11
C ASN A 378 12.33 32.47 -0.77
N MET A 379 12.00 31.26 -0.33
CA MET A 379 11.16 30.33 -1.10
C MET A 379 9.76 30.88 -1.37
N SER A 380 9.18 31.66 -0.44
CA SER A 380 7.89 32.33 -0.63
C SER A 380 7.88 33.40 -1.73
N LEU A 381 9.03 34.03 -2.02
CA LEU A 381 9.15 34.97 -3.14
C LEU A 381 9.33 34.24 -4.46
N ALA A 382 10.09 33.14 -4.46
CA ALA A 382 10.34 32.34 -5.66
C ALA A 382 9.09 31.57 -6.11
N PHE A 383 8.31 31.03 -5.17
CA PHE A 383 7.19 30.14 -5.42
C PHE A 383 5.92 30.60 -4.67
N PRO A 384 5.28 31.71 -5.10
CA PRO A 384 4.19 32.34 -4.37
C PRO A 384 2.89 31.51 -4.31
N LYS A 385 2.73 30.50 -5.17
CA LYS A 385 1.58 29.58 -5.20
C LYS A 385 1.89 28.18 -4.67
N LEU A 386 3.07 27.97 -4.07
CA LEU A 386 3.44 26.66 -3.56
C LEU A 386 2.47 26.21 -2.47
N THR A 387 1.92 25.01 -2.62
CA THR A 387 1.00 24.39 -1.66
C THR A 387 1.55 23.07 -1.10
N SER A 388 2.45 22.40 -1.82
CA SER A 388 3.04 21.14 -1.40
C SER A 388 4.56 21.20 -1.51
N LEU A 389 5.24 20.94 -0.39
CA LEU A 389 6.70 20.89 -0.32
C LEU A 389 7.16 19.61 0.37
N ASN A 390 7.90 18.78 -0.37
CA ASN A 390 8.57 17.60 0.15
C ASN A 390 10.06 17.68 -0.15
N MET A 391 10.85 17.77 0.92
CA MET A 391 12.31 17.71 0.86
C MET A 391 12.84 16.62 1.81
N SER A 392 12.01 15.62 2.10
CA SER A 392 12.36 14.54 3.03
C SER A 392 13.50 13.65 2.52
N GLN A 393 14.13 12.87 3.40
CA GLN A 393 15.20 11.92 3.05
C GLN A 393 16.32 12.58 2.25
N ASN A 394 16.92 13.62 2.82
CA ASN A 394 18.04 14.36 2.25
C ASN A 394 19.09 14.66 3.34
N TYR A 395 20.13 15.45 3.02
CA TYR A 395 21.16 15.91 3.96
C TYR A 395 21.00 17.40 4.32
N LEU A 396 19.77 17.93 4.34
CA LEU A 396 19.53 19.34 4.64
C LEU A 396 19.82 19.64 6.12
N GLU A 397 20.42 20.78 6.39
CA GLU A 397 20.88 21.21 7.72
C GLU A 397 20.43 22.64 8.06
N GLY A 398 20.69 23.05 9.31
CA GLY A 398 20.32 24.37 9.82
C GLY A 398 18.83 24.50 10.16
N PRO A 399 18.36 25.73 10.46
CA PRO A 399 16.98 25.96 10.89
C PRO A 399 15.97 26.01 9.74
N ILE A 400 14.73 25.62 10.04
CA ILE A 400 13.59 25.87 9.16
C ILE A 400 13.39 27.40 9.07
N PRO A 401 13.49 28.03 7.88
CA PRO A 401 13.40 29.48 7.75
C PRO A 401 12.02 30.01 8.15
N SER A 402 11.96 31.07 8.97
CA SER A 402 10.67 31.68 9.38
C SER A 402 9.81 32.17 8.21
N LYS A 403 10.44 32.59 7.10
CA LYS A 403 9.75 32.99 5.87
C LYS A 403 8.99 31.86 5.17
N ILE A 404 9.16 30.61 5.57
CA ILE A 404 8.37 29.48 5.08
C ILE A 404 6.89 29.64 5.46
N SER A 405 6.59 30.33 6.57
CA SER A 405 5.24 30.70 6.99
C SER A 405 4.56 31.64 5.98
N GLY A 406 5.32 32.35 5.15
CA GLY A 406 4.76 33.14 4.04
C GLY A 406 4.25 32.31 2.86
N ILE A 407 4.39 30.98 2.92
CA ILE A 407 3.91 30.04 1.90
C ILE A 407 2.59 29.45 2.40
N HIS A 408 1.53 29.51 1.59
CA HIS A 408 0.21 28.99 1.95
C HIS A 408 0.14 27.46 1.75
N LEU A 409 0.97 26.72 2.49
CA LEU A 409 1.12 25.28 2.37
C LEU A 409 -0.12 24.50 2.85
N GLN A 410 -0.34 23.37 2.19
CA GLN A 410 -1.26 22.30 2.56
C GLN A 410 -0.49 21.08 3.08
N ILE A 411 0.70 20.84 2.52
CA ILE A 411 1.56 19.69 2.82
C ILE A 411 2.99 20.18 3.00
N LEU A 412 3.60 19.78 4.11
CA LEU A 412 5.02 19.98 4.38
C LEU A 412 5.64 18.70 4.93
N ASP A 413 6.56 18.10 4.16
CA ASP A 413 7.39 16.99 4.60
C ASP A 413 8.88 17.36 4.51
N LEU A 414 9.50 17.45 5.68
CA LEU A 414 10.93 17.71 5.85
C LEU A 414 11.62 16.57 6.63
N SER A 415 10.97 15.42 6.74
CA SER A 415 11.49 14.32 7.56
C SER A 415 12.80 13.73 7.07
N VAL A 416 13.54 13.07 7.95
CA VAL A 416 14.80 12.37 7.64
C VAL A 416 15.80 13.35 7.00
N ASN A 417 16.20 14.34 7.78
CA ASN A 417 17.23 15.34 7.44
C ASN A 417 18.07 15.66 8.70
N PHE A 418 18.91 16.68 8.66
CA PHE A 418 19.71 17.18 9.78
C PHE A 418 19.26 18.58 10.24
N LEU A 419 17.98 18.92 10.06
CA LEU A 419 17.44 20.22 10.42
C LEU A 419 17.49 20.42 11.94
N SER A 420 17.73 21.65 12.39
CA SER A 420 17.95 21.99 13.79
C SER A 420 17.21 23.27 14.19
N GLY A 421 17.26 23.66 15.47
CA GLY A 421 16.55 24.85 15.94
C GLY A 421 15.06 24.61 16.13
N GLU A 422 14.29 25.69 16.27
CA GLU A 422 12.86 25.65 16.56
C GLU A 422 12.02 25.67 15.27
N VAL A 423 10.80 25.13 15.36
CA VAL A 423 9.80 25.27 14.29
C VAL A 423 9.28 26.71 14.33
N PRO A 424 9.17 27.42 13.18
CA PRO A 424 8.61 28.76 13.14
C PRO A 424 7.21 28.80 13.77
N GLY A 425 7.04 29.55 14.86
CA GLY A 425 5.79 29.57 15.63
C GLY A 425 4.58 30.11 14.84
N ASP A 426 4.82 30.83 13.75
CA ASP A 426 3.83 31.37 12.83
C ASP A 426 3.51 30.43 11.64
N LEU A 427 4.13 29.25 11.55
CA LEU A 427 3.94 28.30 10.44
C LEU A 427 2.47 27.96 10.22
N ALA A 428 1.75 27.58 11.28
CA ALA A 428 0.33 27.24 11.17
C ALA A 428 -0.58 28.46 10.94
N VAL A 429 -0.14 29.66 11.32
CA VAL A 429 -0.88 30.92 11.04
C VAL A 429 -0.73 31.30 9.57
N GLY A 430 0.49 31.19 9.05
CA GLY A 430 0.82 31.51 7.67
C GLY A 430 0.36 30.46 6.65
N SER A 431 0.25 29.20 7.08
CA SER A 431 -0.28 28.09 6.29
C SER A 431 -1.59 27.54 6.88
N PRO A 432 -2.71 28.29 6.82
CA PRO A 432 -3.97 27.89 7.46
C PRO A 432 -4.62 26.66 6.83
N GLN A 433 -4.20 26.26 5.62
CA GLN A 433 -4.65 25.07 4.91
C GLN A 433 -3.78 23.83 5.18
N LEU A 434 -2.78 23.92 6.05
CA LEU A 434 -1.87 22.84 6.38
C LEU A 434 -2.63 21.69 7.05
N PHE A 435 -2.77 20.57 6.32
CA PHE A 435 -3.42 19.37 6.83
C PHE A 435 -2.41 18.24 7.13
N TYR A 436 -1.22 18.29 6.51
CA TYR A 436 -0.16 17.31 6.70
C TYR A 436 1.16 18.00 7.04
N LEU A 437 1.71 17.67 8.21
CA LEU A 437 3.01 18.14 8.67
C LEU A 437 3.85 16.97 9.17
N ARG A 438 4.98 16.73 8.50
CA ARG A 438 5.93 15.69 8.89
C ARG A 438 7.34 16.27 9.01
N LEU A 439 7.86 16.23 10.23
CA LEU A 439 9.18 16.75 10.61
C LEU A 439 10.06 15.68 11.28
N SER A 440 9.63 14.42 11.21
CA SER A 440 10.27 13.26 11.84
C SER A 440 11.77 13.14 11.54
N ASN A 441 12.54 12.54 12.43
CA ASN A 441 13.95 12.20 12.20
C ASN A 441 14.80 13.42 11.81
N ASN A 442 14.87 14.38 12.72
CA ASN A 442 15.69 15.59 12.60
C ASN A 442 16.34 15.93 13.97
N LYS A 443 16.91 17.12 14.13
CA LYS A 443 17.47 17.66 15.38
C LYS A 443 16.68 18.89 15.87
N LEU A 444 15.38 18.95 15.56
CA LEU A 444 14.52 20.09 15.90
C LEU A 444 14.24 20.09 17.41
N LYS A 445 14.09 21.28 17.99
CA LYS A 445 13.92 21.47 19.44
C LYS A 445 12.88 22.54 19.77
N GLY A 446 12.66 22.76 21.07
CA GLY A 446 11.72 23.75 21.57
C GLY A 446 10.26 23.28 21.48
N ARG A 447 9.32 24.23 21.41
CA ARG A 447 7.89 23.96 21.24
C ARG A 447 7.50 24.05 19.76
N ILE A 448 6.49 23.30 19.33
CA ILE A 448 6.05 23.31 17.92
C ILE A 448 5.18 24.51 17.56
N PHE A 449 4.15 24.81 18.34
CA PHE A 449 3.22 25.91 18.11
C PHE A 449 3.09 26.73 19.39
N SER A 450 2.89 28.04 19.23
CA SER A 450 2.45 28.89 20.35
C SER A 450 1.03 28.50 20.78
N GLU A 451 0.72 28.63 22.06
CA GLU A 451 -0.59 28.29 22.65
C GLU A 451 -1.75 29.10 22.04
N GLU A 452 -1.44 30.27 21.47
CA GLU A 452 -2.40 31.16 20.82
C GLU A 452 -2.82 30.68 19.42
N VAL A 453 -2.03 29.80 18.80
CA VAL A 453 -2.22 29.35 17.42
C VAL A 453 -3.15 28.14 17.39
N ARG A 454 -4.10 28.07 16.44
CA ARG A 454 -5.00 26.93 16.27
C ARG A 454 -4.92 26.36 14.86
N PRO A 455 -4.24 25.21 14.65
CA PRO A 455 -4.05 24.64 13.32
C PRO A 455 -5.30 23.86 12.84
N HIS A 456 -6.40 24.56 12.54
CA HIS A 456 -7.75 23.99 12.40
C HIS A 456 -7.91 22.84 11.39
N LEU A 457 -7.08 22.79 10.34
CA LEU A 457 -7.17 21.78 9.28
C LEU A 457 -6.15 20.65 9.42
N LEU A 458 -5.27 20.72 10.43
CA LEU A 458 -4.24 19.71 10.67
C LEU A 458 -4.88 18.36 10.97
N SER A 459 -4.53 17.37 10.16
CA SER A 459 -5.03 15.99 10.23
C SER A 459 -3.93 14.99 10.53
N PHE A 460 -2.70 15.27 10.09
CA PHE A 460 -1.54 14.40 10.28
C PHE A 460 -0.38 15.21 10.82
N LEU A 461 0.16 14.77 11.96
CA LEU A 461 1.28 15.42 12.62
C LEU A 461 2.31 14.40 13.08
N TYR A 462 3.47 14.40 12.44
CA TYR A 462 4.57 13.49 12.74
C TYR A 462 5.82 14.29 13.15
N LEU A 463 6.23 14.14 14.40
CA LEU A 463 7.32 14.85 15.06
C LEU A 463 8.37 13.91 15.66
N ASN A 464 8.21 12.61 15.47
CA ASN A 464 9.03 11.59 16.10
C ASN A 464 10.52 11.73 15.81
N ASP A 465 11.36 11.21 16.70
CA ASP A 465 12.83 11.22 16.53
C ASP A 465 13.39 12.65 16.37
N ASN A 466 13.14 13.50 17.37
CA ASN A 466 13.62 14.89 17.46
C ASN A 466 14.01 15.24 18.92
N ASN A 467 14.24 16.51 19.20
CA ASN A 467 14.59 17.06 20.52
C ASN A 467 13.52 18.06 21.03
N PHE A 468 12.24 17.90 20.64
CA PHE A 468 11.16 18.76 21.13
C PHE A 468 10.96 18.60 22.64
N GLU A 469 10.64 19.69 23.33
CA GLU A 469 10.59 19.73 24.79
C GLU A 469 9.40 20.55 25.33
N GLY A 470 9.15 20.43 26.63
CA GLY A 470 8.02 21.09 27.31
C GLY A 470 6.74 20.26 27.25
N ALA A 471 5.61 20.89 27.57
CA ALA A 471 4.31 20.23 27.59
C ALA A 471 3.78 19.95 26.18
N LEU A 472 3.00 18.87 26.04
CA LEU A 472 2.23 18.63 24.82
C LEU A 472 1.26 19.80 24.59
N PRO A 473 1.30 20.44 23.41
CA PRO A 473 0.58 21.68 23.17
C PRO A 473 -0.93 21.39 23.02
N SER A 474 -1.76 21.88 23.94
CA SER A 474 -3.20 21.56 24.02
C SER A 474 -4.00 21.97 22.78
N ASN A 475 -3.55 23.01 22.08
CA ASN A 475 -4.15 23.54 20.86
C ASN A 475 -4.13 22.57 19.67
N ILE A 476 -3.18 21.62 19.57
CA ILE A 476 -3.18 20.63 18.46
C ILE A 476 -4.37 19.68 18.59
N PHE A 477 -4.83 19.44 19.81
CA PHE A 477 -5.96 18.58 20.08
C PHE A 477 -7.32 19.27 19.84
N LEU A 478 -7.33 20.59 19.61
CA LEU A 478 -8.54 21.29 19.15
C LEU A 478 -8.81 21.07 17.65
N SER A 479 -7.83 20.52 16.92
CA SER A 479 -7.96 20.10 15.53
C SER A 479 -8.53 18.68 15.43
N SER A 480 -9.05 18.28 14.28
CA SER A 480 -9.54 16.91 14.07
C SER A 480 -8.44 16.01 13.52
N LEU A 481 -7.43 15.70 14.34
CA LEU A 481 -6.32 14.82 13.94
C LEU A 481 -6.82 13.41 13.64
N ILE A 482 -6.16 12.78 12.67
CA ILE A 482 -6.28 11.37 12.27
C ILE A 482 -5.10 10.58 12.84
N ALA A 483 -3.89 11.13 12.74
CA ALA A 483 -2.69 10.53 13.31
C ALA A 483 -1.81 11.59 13.98
N LEU A 484 -1.33 11.24 15.17
CA LEU A 484 -0.34 12.01 15.93
C LEU A 484 0.79 11.08 16.35
N ASP A 485 2.02 11.41 15.96
CA ASP A 485 3.22 10.76 16.45
C ASP A 485 4.21 11.80 16.97
N THR A 486 4.41 11.82 18.28
CA THR A 486 5.40 12.66 18.97
C THR A 486 6.46 11.82 19.67
N SER A 487 6.60 10.55 19.28
CA SER A 487 7.46 9.61 19.98
C SER A 487 8.94 10.02 19.94
N ARG A 488 9.76 9.52 20.87
CA ARG A 488 11.22 9.74 20.88
C ARG A 488 11.59 11.23 20.85
N ASN A 489 11.08 11.96 21.83
CA ASN A 489 11.34 13.38 22.06
C ASN A 489 11.55 13.61 23.58
N ASN A 490 11.62 14.88 24.01
CA ASN A 490 11.76 15.28 25.41
C ASN A 490 10.47 15.94 25.96
N PHE A 491 9.28 15.59 25.44
CA PHE A 491 8.02 16.14 25.97
C PHE A 491 7.79 15.69 27.42
N SER A 492 7.23 16.57 28.25
CA SER A 492 7.05 16.37 29.70
C SER A 492 5.70 16.88 30.18
N GLY A 493 5.30 16.55 31.42
CA GLY A 493 4.00 16.94 31.96
C GLY A 493 2.87 15.98 31.56
N GLU A 494 1.65 16.33 31.91
CA GLU A 494 0.47 15.47 31.73
C GLU A 494 -0.04 15.45 30.28
N ILE A 495 -0.71 14.36 29.89
CA ILE A 495 -1.44 14.27 28.63
C ILE A 495 -2.68 15.20 28.70
N PRO A 496 -2.83 16.21 27.81
CA PRO A 496 -3.90 17.20 27.92
C PRO A 496 -5.30 16.60 27.76
N GLY A 497 -6.23 16.93 28.67
CA GLY A 497 -7.63 16.47 28.61
C GLY A 497 -8.42 16.95 27.38
N CYS A 498 -7.96 17.99 26.68
CA CYS A 498 -8.54 18.42 25.39
C CYS A 498 -8.41 17.36 24.29
N ILE A 499 -7.64 16.28 24.50
CA ILE A 499 -7.60 15.10 23.64
C ILE A 499 -9.00 14.56 23.30
N ARG A 500 -9.99 14.73 24.18
CA ARG A 500 -11.40 14.34 23.97
C ARG A 500 -12.03 14.90 22.68
N ASP A 501 -11.50 16.01 22.16
CA ASP A 501 -12.06 16.70 21.00
C ASP A 501 -11.63 16.03 19.68
N ASN A 502 -10.61 15.15 19.68
CA ASN A 502 -10.10 14.43 18.49
C ASN A 502 -10.91 13.18 18.15
N ARG A 503 -12.18 13.34 17.80
CA ARG A 503 -13.07 12.19 17.49
C ARG A 503 -12.69 11.40 16.23
N ARG A 504 -11.71 11.89 15.45
CA ARG A 504 -11.22 11.26 14.22
C ARG A 504 -9.87 10.54 14.39
N LEU A 505 -9.29 10.58 15.58
CA LEU A 505 -7.97 10.01 15.84
C LEU A 505 -8.02 8.49 15.69
N LEU A 506 -7.22 7.96 14.77
CA LEU A 506 -7.00 6.53 14.53
C LEU A 506 -5.72 6.07 15.23
N GLN A 507 -4.70 6.93 15.23
CA GLN A 507 -3.39 6.63 15.80
C GLN A 507 -2.91 7.73 16.73
N LEU A 508 -2.41 7.32 17.90
CA LEU A 508 -1.73 8.16 18.85
C LEU A 508 -0.45 7.47 19.34
N ASP A 509 0.71 8.04 19.00
CA ASP A 509 2.00 7.61 19.54
C ASP A 509 2.68 8.76 20.29
N LEU A 510 2.82 8.61 21.60
CA LEU A 510 3.52 9.53 22.51
C LEU A 510 4.71 8.83 23.20
N SER A 511 5.13 7.66 22.70
CA SER A 511 6.11 6.82 23.36
C SER A 511 7.49 7.47 23.49
N LYS A 512 8.32 7.01 24.43
CA LYS A 512 9.72 7.47 24.59
C LYS A 512 9.83 8.98 24.80
N ASN A 513 9.11 9.47 25.81
CA ASN A 513 9.13 10.87 26.25
C ASN A 513 9.32 10.93 27.78
N HIS A 514 9.01 12.06 28.40
CA HIS A 514 9.04 12.29 29.84
C HIS A 514 7.66 12.64 30.41
N LEU A 515 6.58 12.17 29.77
CA LEU A 515 5.21 12.44 30.21
C LEU A 515 4.94 11.79 31.57
N ASP A 516 4.20 12.49 32.42
CA ASP A 516 3.86 12.07 33.78
C ASP A 516 2.36 12.25 34.06
N GLY A 517 1.94 12.10 35.31
CA GLY A 517 0.51 12.05 35.69
C GLY A 517 -0.15 10.74 35.29
N SER A 518 -1.48 10.74 35.18
CA SER A 518 -2.26 9.57 34.79
C SER A 518 -2.71 9.60 33.33
N ILE A 519 -3.11 8.45 32.80
CA ILE A 519 -3.81 8.39 31.51
C ILE A 519 -5.18 9.07 31.69
N PRO A 520 -5.47 10.18 30.97
CA PRO A 520 -6.69 10.95 31.20
C PRO A 520 -7.92 10.15 30.75
N VAL A 521 -9.01 10.23 31.53
CA VAL A 521 -10.30 9.60 31.19
C VAL A 521 -10.88 10.18 29.89
N GLU A 522 -10.44 11.36 29.48
CA GLU A 522 -10.83 12.00 28.22
C GLU A 522 -10.51 11.17 26.97
N ILE A 523 -9.54 10.23 27.03
CA ILE A 523 -9.26 9.25 25.96
C ILE A 523 -10.49 8.40 25.62
N CYS A 524 -11.44 8.22 26.54
CA CYS A 524 -12.70 7.49 26.29
C CYS A 524 -13.54 8.09 25.13
N ASN A 525 -13.27 9.33 24.72
CA ASN A 525 -13.99 10.00 23.63
C ASN A 525 -13.39 9.77 22.24
N LEU A 526 -12.24 9.11 22.14
CA LEU A 526 -11.58 8.78 20.86
C LEU A 526 -12.27 7.59 20.19
N LYS A 527 -13.46 7.79 19.62
CA LYS A 527 -14.33 6.69 19.16
C LYS A 527 -13.81 5.91 17.95
N LEU A 528 -12.77 6.38 17.29
CA LEU A 528 -12.15 5.71 16.13
C LEU A 528 -10.73 5.19 16.41
N ILE A 529 -10.21 5.35 17.64
CA ILE A 529 -8.81 5.01 17.93
C ILE A 529 -8.56 3.51 17.76
N GLN A 530 -7.52 3.18 16.99
CA GLN A 530 -7.07 1.82 16.71
C GLN A 530 -5.70 1.56 17.36
N VAL A 531 -4.81 2.54 17.34
CA VAL A 531 -3.45 2.43 17.88
C VAL A 531 -3.24 3.45 18.99
N LEU A 532 -2.92 2.95 20.19
CA LEU A 532 -2.50 3.77 21.33
C LEU A 532 -1.13 3.28 21.82
N ALA A 533 -0.09 4.08 21.55
CA ALA A 533 1.27 3.84 22.01
C ALA A 533 1.72 5.01 22.90
N ILE A 534 1.92 4.75 24.18
CA ILE A 534 2.40 5.77 25.15
C ILE A 534 3.48 5.19 26.08
N SER A 535 4.18 4.16 25.58
CA SER A 535 5.22 3.44 26.31
C SER A 535 6.47 4.27 26.59
N GLU A 536 7.32 3.80 27.51
CA GLU A 536 8.58 4.47 27.89
C GLU A 536 8.38 5.93 28.32
N ASN A 537 7.47 6.13 29.29
CA ASN A 537 7.18 7.42 29.92
C ASN A 537 7.22 7.26 31.45
N ARG A 538 6.73 8.25 32.20
CA ARG A 538 6.62 8.25 33.67
C ARG A 538 5.16 8.24 34.12
N LEU A 539 4.26 7.71 33.29
CA LEU A 539 2.82 7.69 33.57
C LEU A 539 2.51 6.76 34.74
N SER A 540 1.57 7.17 35.60
CA SER A 540 1.20 6.49 36.84
C SER A 540 -0.32 6.37 36.99
N GLY A 541 -0.80 5.76 38.07
CA GLY A 541 -2.24 5.53 38.27
C GLY A 541 -2.78 4.33 37.50
N PHE A 542 -4.05 4.38 37.11
CA PHE A 542 -4.79 3.24 36.56
C PHE A 542 -5.12 3.44 35.07
N ILE A 543 -5.27 2.34 34.33
CA ILE A 543 -5.84 2.37 32.97
C ILE A 543 -7.36 2.69 33.09
N PRO A 544 -7.87 3.73 32.41
CA PRO A 544 -9.30 4.04 32.40
C PRO A 544 -10.16 2.86 31.91
N SER A 545 -11.14 2.44 32.70
CA SER A 545 -11.97 1.25 32.43
C SER A 545 -12.74 1.32 31.10
N CYS A 546 -13.04 2.53 30.63
CA CYS A 546 -13.70 2.78 29.34
C CYS A 546 -12.86 2.39 28.11
N MET A 547 -11.53 2.27 28.24
CA MET A 547 -10.64 2.00 27.10
C MET A 547 -11.01 0.68 26.43
N SER A 548 -11.53 -0.24 27.22
CA SER A 548 -12.04 -1.52 26.81
C SER A 548 -13.26 -1.47 25.86
N SER A 549 -13.95 -0.33 25.80
CA SER A 549 -15.06 -0.08 24.86
C SER A 549 -14.63 0.62 23.56
N LEU A 550 -13.36 0.99 23.43
CA LEU A 550 -12.82 1.63 22.24
C LEU A 550 -12.44 0.57 21.19
N PRO A 551 -12.45 0.90 19.89
CA PRO A 551 -12.07 -0.03 18.82
C PRO A 551 -10.54 -0.21 18.72
N LEU A 552 -9.84 -0.31 19.85
CA LEU A 552 -8.40 -0.45 19.93
C LEU A 552 -7.97 -1.82 19.42
N GLU A 553 -7.01 -1.80 18.49
CA GLU A 553 -6.35 -2.98 17.92
C GLU A 553 -4.96 -3.16 18.55
N HIS A 554 -4.27 -2.07 18.87
CA HIS A 554 -2.91 -2.09 19.41
C HIS A 554 -2.76 -1.14 20.60
N ILE A 555 -2.35 -1.70 21.75
CA ILE A 555 -2.12 -0.98 23.00
C ILE A 555 -0.68 -1.25 23.47
N HIS A 556 0.12 -0.19 23.55
CA HIS A 556 1.51 -0.22 24.03
C HIS A 556 1.67 0.75 25.20
N LEU A 557 1.73 0.20 26.42
CA LEU A 557 1.82 0.95 27.69
C LEU A 557 3.08 0.57 28.49
N GLU A 558 3.99 -0.19 27.90
CA GLU A 558 5.13 -0.76 28.59
C GLU A 558 6.11 0.30 29.11
N ARG A 559 6.89 -0.04 30.13
CA ARG A 559 7.91 0.82 30.76
C ARG A 559 7.31 2.15 31.24
N ASN A 560 6.31 2.05 32.11
CA ASN A 560 5.69 3.16 32.84
C ASN A 560 5.60 2.81 34.34
N GLN A 561 4.84 3.58 35.11
CA GLN A 561 4.55 3.39 36.53
C GLN A 561 3.05 3.07 36.77
N LEU A 562 2.37 2.51 35.77
CA LEU A 562 0.93 2.20 35.84
C LEU A 562 0.68 1.03 36.79
N GLY A 563 -0.43 1.05 37.52
CA GLY A 563 -0.78 0.00 38.48
C GLY A 563 -2.27 -0.35 38.48
N GLY A 564 -2.68 -1.11 39.50
CA GLY A 564 -4.02 -1.67 39.64
C GLY A 564 -4.11 -3.14 39.22
N THR A 565 -5.33 -3.67 39.20
CA THR A 565 -5.62 -5.06 38.84
C THR A 565 -6.10 -5.16 37.38
N LEU A 566 -5.81 -6.29 36.73
CA LEU A 566 -6.23 -6.55 35.35
C LEU A 566 -7.73 -6.84 35.20
N GLU A 567 -8.44 -7.17 36.28
CA GLU A 567 -9.89 -7.46 36.30
C GLU A 567 -10.75 -6.30 35.74
N HIS A 568 -10.34 -5.05 35.97
CA HIS A 568 -11.07 -3.86 35.54
C HIS A 568 -10.69 -3.37 34.13
N VAL A 569 -9.64 -3.94 33.54
CA VAL A 569 -9.04 -3.48 32.27
C VAL A 569 -9.46 -4.37 31.10
N LEU A 570 -9.53 -5.68 31.31
CA LEU A 570 -9.63 -6.68 30.25
C LEU A 570 -11.07 -7.05 29.83
N PHE A 571 -12.05 -6.17 30.06
CA PHE A 571 -13.45 -6.48 29.80
C PHE A 571 -13.88 -5.95 28.43
N ASN A 572 -14.29 -6.78 27.47
CA ASN A 572 -15.05 -6.33 26.28
C ASN A 572 -14.27 -5.63 25.14
N PHE A 573 -12.95 -5.81 25.01
CA PHE A 573 -12.27 -5.43 23.77
C PHE A 573 -12.66 -6.38 22.63
N SER A 574 -13.36 -5.86 21.61
CA SER A 574 -13.81 -6.68 20.47
C SER A 574 -12.74 -6.91 19.41
N SER A 575 -11.78 -5.99 19.30
CA SER A 575 -10.85 -5.90 18.16
C SER A 575 -9.38 -5.91 18.58
N LEU A 576 -9.09 -6.09 19.88
CA LEU A 576 -7.74 -5.96 20.41
C LEU A 576 -6.85 -7.09 19.92
N ILE A 577 -5.83 -6.71 19.17
CA ILE A 577 -4.83 -7.62 18.63
C ILE A 577 -3.64 -7.67 19.59
N THR A 578 -3.10 -6.50 20.00
CA THR A 578 -1.88 -6.37 20.82
C THR A 578 -2.14 -5.66 22.13
N LEU A 579 -1.70 -6.26 23.23
CA LEU A 579 -1.65 -5.64 24.55
C LEU A 579 -0.27 -5.80 25.18
N ASP A 580 0.48 -4.70 25.27
CA ASP A 580 1.74 -4.63 26.00
C ASP A 580 1.61 -3.74 27.24
N LEU A 581 1.72 -4.37 28.41
CA LEU A 581 1.71 -3.75 29.73
C LEU A 581 3.03 -3.99 30.48
N GLY A 582 4.07 -4.48 29.78
CA GLY A 582 5.31 -4.90 30.43
C GLY A 582 6.01 -3.77 31.20
N ASN A 583 6.82 -4.10 32.20
CA ASN A 583 7.60 -3.13 32.99
C ASN A 583 6.72 -2.02 33.61
N ASN A 584 5.73 -2.42 34.40
CA ASN A 584 4.80 -1.54 35.13
C ASN A 584 4.63 -2.05 36.58
N ASN A 585 3.66 -1.49 37.29
CA ASN A 585 3.33 -1.80 38.68
C ASN A 585 1.95 -2.49 38.84
N PHE A 586 1.49 -3.26 37.85
CA PHE A 586 0.22 -4.01 37.93
C PHE A 586 0.31 -5.14 38.96
N THR A 587 -0.75 -5.31 39.77
CA THR A 587 -0.83 -6.25 40.91
C THR A 587 -2.02 -7.21 40.75
N GLY A 588 -2.06 -8.27 41.55
CA GLY A 588 -3.17 -9.25 41.55
C GLY A 588 -2.98 -10.33 40.48
N THR A 589 -4.07 -11.02 40.11
CA THR A 589 -4.00 -12.19 39.20
C THR A 589 -4.39 -11.85 37.76
N ILE A 590 -3.99 -12.70 36.80
CA ILE A 590 -4.51 -12.64 35.43
C ILE A 590 -5.94 -13.21 35.45
N PRO A 591 -6.97 -12.41 35.13
CA PRO A 591 -8.35 -12.85 35.27
C PRO A 591 -8.73 -13.86 34.17
N HIS A 592 -9.62 -14.80 34.50
CA HIS A 592 -10.16 -15.78 33.56
C HIS A 592 -10.86 -15.13 32.35
N THR A 593 -11.33 -13.88 32.48
CA THR A 593 -11.95 -13.09 31.42
C THR A 593 -11.00 -12.77 30.26
N ILE A 594 -9.68 -12.96 30.41
CA ILE A 594 -8.71 -12.83 29.31
C ILE A 594 -9.04 -13.76 28.13
N GLY A 595 -9.70 -14.90 28.38
CA GLY A 595 -10.14 -15.80 27.32
C GLY A 595 -11.27 -15.26 26.44
N SER A 596 -11.89 -14.12 26.79
CA SER A 596 -12.89 -13.44 25.96
C SER A 596 -12.27 -12.60 24.82
N LEU A 597 -10.97 -12.34 24.88
CA LEU A 597 -10.22 -11.56 23.90
C LEU A 597 -9.86 -12.42 22.68
N ASN A 598 -10.87 -12.81 21.90
CA ASN A 598 -10.72 -13.79 20.81
C ASN A 598 -9.85 -13.31 19.63
N THR A 599 -9.57 -12.01 19.55
CA THR A 599 -8.75 -11.39 18.50
C THR A 599 -7.31 -11.11 18.96
N LEU A 600 -7.01 -11.35 20.25
CA LEU A 600 -5.72 -11.04 20.85
C LEU A 600 -4.66 -12.04 20.39
N ASN A 601 -3.62 -11.51 19.75
CA ASN A 601 -2.44 -12.27 19.34
C ASN A 601 -1.26 -12.03 20.29
N TYR A 602 -1.21 -10.88 20.97
CA TYR A 602 -0.10 -10.52 21.86
C TYR A 602 -0.59 -10.10 23.21
N LEU A 603 -0.05 -10.77 24.21
CA LEU A 603 -0.17 -10.36 25.59
C LEU A 603 1.23 -10.32 26.18
N LEU A 604 1.72 -9.12 26.48
CA LEU A 604 3.00 -8.89 27.11
C LEU A 604 2.76 -8.26 28.48
N LEU A 605 2.98 -9.04 29.54
CA LEU A 605 2.76 -8.61 30.93
C LEU A 605 4.05 -8.63 31.77
N SER A 606 5.19 -8.84 31.11
CA SER A 606 6.48 -9.06 31.77
C SER A 606 6.86 -7.95 32.75
N ASN A 607 7.63 -8.27 33.79
CA ASN A 607 8.11 -7.29 34.78
C ASN A 607 7.00 -6.41 35.42
N ASN A 608 5.94 -7.04 35.94
CA ASN A 608 4.91 -6.41 36.78
C ASN A 608 4.97 -6.97 38.21
N GLN A 609 3.94 -6.76 39.04
CA GLN A 609 3.74 -7.39 40.36
C GLN A 609 2.56 -8.37 40.35
N LEU A 610 2.30 -9.00 39.20
CA LEU A 610 1.24 -9.99 39.05
C LEU A 610 1.61 -11.28 39.79
N GLU A 611 0.62 -11.91 40.39
CA GLU A 611 0.73 -13.15 41.15
C GLU A 611 -0.35 -14.16 40.73
N GLY A 612 -0.28 -15.41 41.22
CA GLY A 612 -1.24 -16.46 40.88
C GLY A 612 -0.86 -17.27 39.64
N GLN A 613 -1.82 -18.07 39.17
CA GLN A 613 -1.64 -19.06 38.09
C GLN A 613 -1.99 -18.49 36.72
N ILE A 614 -1.42 -19.08 35.67
CA ILE A 614 -1.83 -18.84 34.29
C ILE A 614 -3.26 -19.39 34.11
N PRO A 615 -4.26 -18.57 33.75
CA PRO A 615 -5.62 -19.07 33.53
C PRO A 615 -5.67 -19.98 32.31
N THR A 616 -6.33 -21.14 32.43
CA THR A 616 -6.50 -22.11 31.34
C THR A 616 -7.26 -21.53 30.15
N GLN A 617 -8.08 -20.49 30.38
CA GLN A 617 -8.86 -19.79 29.36
C GLN A 617 -8.00 -19.09 28.30
N ILE A 618 -6.69 -18.93 28.48
CA ILE A 618 -5.76 -18.44 27.45
C ILE A 618 -5.76 -19.35 26.21
N SER A 619 -6.06 -20.65 26.38
CA SER A 619 -6.15 -21.56 25.23
C SER A 619 -7.32 -21.27 24.29
N LEU A 620 -8.30 -20.45 24.69
CA LEU A 620 -9.47 -20.08 23.87
C LEU A 620 -9.09 -19.18 22.67
N TRP A 621 -7.92 -18.54 22.70
CA TRP A 621 -7.38 -17.81 21.54
C TRP A 621 -7.06 -18.73 20.35
N SER A 622 -7.08 -20.05 20.54
CA SER A 622 -6.74 -21.06 19.52
C SER A 622 -7.88 -21.40 18.55
N THR A 623 -8.98 -20.65 18.52
CA THR A 623 -10.00 -20.90 17.49
C THR A 623 -9.49 -20.41 16.14
N PRO A 624 -9.44 -21.27 15.10
CA PRO A 624 -9.32 -20.76 13.75
C PRO A 624 -10.64 -20.05 13.46
N SER A 625 -10.66 -18.73 13.56
CA SER A 625 -11.54 -17.95 12.70
C SER A 625 -11.05 -18.16 11.27
N LEU A 626 -11.47 -19.29 10.68
CA LEU A 626 -11.57 -19.43 9.24
C LEU A 626 -12.74 -18.55 8.78
N PHE A 627 -12.56 -17.25 8.95
CA PHE A 627 -13.25 -16.09 8.37
C PHE A 627 -12.51 -14.87 8.94
N GLY A 628 -11.49 -14.39 8.23
CA GLY A 628 -10.65 -13.29 8.71
C GLY A 628 -9.30 -13.09 8.03
N LEU A 629 -8.97 -13.87 7.00
CA LEU A 629 -7.97 -13.47 5.99
C LEU A 629 -8.62 -13.35 4.62
N LEU A 630 -9.71 -12.61 4.61
CA LEU A 630 -9.85 -11.54 3.64
C LEU A 630 -10.03 -10.28 4.49
N LEU A 631 -8.93 -9.61 4.84
CA LEU A 631 -9.08 -8.17 5.02
C LEU A 631 -9.52 -7.67 3.64
N PRO A 632 -10.68 -7.01 3.56
CA PRO A 632 -11.35 -6.79 2.32
C PRO A 632 -10.64 -5.69 1.55
N CYS A 633 -9.97 -6.05 0.46
CA CYS A 633 -9.87 -5.10 -0.65
C CYS A 633 -11.23 -4.91 -1.35
N TRP A 634 -12.27 -5.66 -0.93
CA TRP A 634 -13.57 -5.72 -1.60
C TRP A 634 -14.79 -5.19 -0.80
N THR A 635 -14.64 -4.53 0.35
CA THR A 635 -15.82 -4.05 1.12
C THR A 635 -15.80 -2.56 1.49
N TYR A 636 -15.21 -1.71 0.64
CA TYR A 636 -15.56 -0.29 0.61
C TYR A 636 -16.15 0.17 -0.74
N TYR A 637 -16.48 -0.76 -1.63
CA TYR A 637 -17.11 -0.45 -2.91
C TYR A 637 -18.35 -1.31 -3.20
N GLU A 638 -19.22 -1.49 -2.20
CA GLU A 638 -20.63 -1.71 -2.48
C GLU A 638 -21.45 -0.46 -2.14
N MET A 639 -21.51 0.38 -3.18
CA MET A 639 -22.62 1.23 -3.57
C MET A 639 -23.15 2.30 -2.61
N THR A 640 -22.96 3.56 -3.01
CA THR A 640 -24.12 4.38 -3.40
C THR A 640 -23.80 5.44 -4.48
N THR A 641 -24.46 5.24 -5.63
CA THR A 641 -25.07 6.23 -6.54
C THR A 641 -24.38 6.65 -7.85
N ALA A 642 -25.24 6.69 -8.86
CA ALA A 642 -25.34 7.68 -9.95
C ALA A 642 -24.78 9.07 -9.71
N ARG A 643 -24.96 9.57 -8.48
CA ARG A 643 -24.60 10.90 -8.01
C ARG A 643 -23.21 10.88 -7.43
N SER A 644 -22.69 9.74 -7.00
CA SER A 644 -21.27 9.43 -6.87
C SER A 644 -20.63 9.12 -8.20
N TRP A 645 -21.36 8.72 -9.25
CA TRP A 645 -20.82 8.65 -10.63
C TRP A 645 -20.86 10.03 -11.31
N LEU A 646 -21.84 10.88 -11.02
CA LEU A 646 -21.89 12.28 -11.45
C LEU A 646 -21.06 13.19 -10.54
N ASN A 647 -20.87 12.85 -9.28
CA ASN A 647 -19.86 13.43 -8.40
C ASN A 647 -18.53 12.80 -8.70
N PHE A 648 -18.37 11.57 -9.17
CA PHE A 648 -17.12 11.02 -9.74
C PHE A 648 -16.86 11.65 -11.10
N VAL A 649 -17.87 12.02 -11.89
CA VAL A 649 -17.68 12.79 -13.14
C VAL A 649 -17.48 14.28 -12.86
N ALA A 650 -18.11 14.84 -11.82
CA ALA A 650 -17.88 16.21 -11.35
C ALA A 650 -16.57 16.29 -10.54
N TRP A 651 -16.15 15.20 -9.91
CA TRP A 651 -14.86 14.96 -9.27
C TRP A 651 -13.83 14.64 -10.32
N ILE A 652 -14.12 13.94 -11.42
CA ILE A 652 -13.24 13.82 -12.61
C ILE A 652 -13.08 15.18 -13.28
N ARG A 653 -14.17 15.97 -13.37
CA ARG A 653 -14.13 17.37 -13.86
C ARG A 653 -13.43 18.30 -12.86
N SER A 654 -13.47 18.04 -11.55
CA SER A 654 -12.70 18.76 -10.53
C SER A 654 -11.29 18.18 -10.35
N LYS A 655 -11.04 16.95 -10.85
CA LYS A 655 -9.77 16.22 -10.94
C LYS A 655 -9.06 16.44 -12.27
N ARG A 656 -9.58 17.37 -13.07
CA ARG A 656 -8.76 18.17 -14.01
C ARG A 656 -7.49 18.73 -13.35
N HIS A 657 -7.45 18.81 -12.02
CA HIS A 657 -6.34 19.28 -11.17
C HIS A 657 -5.68 18.20 -10.28
N TYR A 658 -5.96 16.91 -10.50
CA TYR A 658 -5.57 15.88 -9.52
C TYR A 658 -4.44 14.95 -9.96
N HIS A 659 -4.08 14.96 -11.24
CA HIS A 659 -2.75 14.49 -11.66
C HIS A 659 -1.66 15.52 -11.40
N ASP A 660 -2.08 16.74 -11.09
CA ASP A 660 -1.17 17.86 -10.90
C ASP A 660 -0.55 17.90 -9.50
N SER A 661 -0.95 17.04 -8.56
CA SER A 661 -0.76 17.36 -7.14
C SER A 661 -0.42 16.21 -6.16
N HIS A 662 -0.42 14.92 -6.51
CA HIS A 662 -0.55 13.87 -5.48
C HIS A 662 0.46 12.70 -5.56
N GLY A 663 1.76 12.98 -5.74
CA GLY A 663 2.82 12.06 -5.29
C GLY A 663 2.84 11.96 -3.76
N LEU A 664 2.82 13.10 -3.06
CA LEU A 664 2.75 13.14 -1.60
C LEU A 664 1.44 12.59 -1.03
N VAL A 665 0.28 12.97 -1.58
CA VAL A 665 -0.99 12.60 -0.96
C VAL A 665 -1.31 11.10 -1.09
N GLY A 666 -0.86 10.45 -2.16
CA GLY A 666 -0.94 8.98 -2.29
C GLY A 666 -0.13 8.28 -1.20
N ASP A 667 1.11 8.73 -0.98
CA ASP A 667 2.00 8.22 0.07
C ASP A 667 1.47 8.53 1.50
N ILE A 668 0.76 9.66 1.68
CA ILE A 668 0.10 10.04 2.94
C ILE A 668 -1.06 9.08 3.30
N PHE A 669 -1.75 8.51 2.31
CA PHE A 669 -2.88 7.59 2.54
C PHE A 669 -2.48 6.11 2.59
N LEU A 670 -1.25 5.75 2.20
CA LEU A 670 -0.64 4.43 2.43
C LEU A 670 -0.12 4.36 3.88
N MET A 671 -1.01 4.45 4.85
CA MET A 671 -0.66 4.23 6.26
C MET A 671 -0.50 2.73 6.52
N ASP A 672 0.65 2.17 6.15
CA ASP A 672 1.19 0.98 6.81
C ASP A 672 1.85 1.47 8.11
N VAL A 673 1.04 1.63 9.16
CA VAL A 673 1.54 1.97 10.49
C VAL A 673 2.26 0.73 11.00
N GLU A 674 3.56 0.64 10.75
CA GLU A 674 4.40 -0.43 11.25
C GLU A 674 4.45 -0.37 12.78
N THR A 675 3.49 -1.03 13.45
CA THR A 675 3.52 -1.23 14.89
C THR A 675 4.80 -1.98 15.26
N GLN A 676 5.59 -1.38 16.16
CA GLN A 676 6.86 -1.92 16.61
C GLN A 676 6.66 -2.48 18.02
N VAL A 677 6.96 -3.76 18.22
CA VAL A 677 6.94 -4.38 19.57
C VAL A 677 8.36 -4.78 19.91
N GLN A 678 8.81 -4.43 21.10
CA GLN A 678 10.08 -4.93 21.61
C GLN A 678 9.83 -6.27 22.31
N PHE A 679 10.22 -7.35 21.66
CA PHE A 679 10.06 -8.71 22.17
C PHE A 679 11.43 -9.30 22.52
N SER A 680 11.51 -9.91 23.70
CA SER A 680 12.76 -10.53 24.17
C SER A 680 12.76 -12.02 23.81
N THR A 681 13.67 -12.41 22.92
CA THR A 681 13.94 -13.78 22.50
C THR A 681 15.45 -13.91 22.29
N LYS A 682 16.02 -15.12 22.46
CA LYS A 682 17.47 -15.35 22.31
C LYS A 682 18.36 -14.54 23.28
N ARG A 683 17.94 -14.38 24.54
CA ARG A 683 18.62 -13.57 25.59
C ARG A 683 18.83 -12.09 25.23
N ASN A 684 18.26 -11.63 24.12
CA ASN A 684 18.36 -10.28 23.61
C ASN A 684 16.95 -9.70 23.42
N SER A 685 16.86 -8.37 23.42
CA SER A 685 15.60 -7.68 23.20
C SER A 685 15.60 -7.12 21.78
N TYR A 686 14.73 -7.64 20.92
CA TYR A 686 14.65 -7.25 19.51
C TYR A 686 13.36 -6.47 19.25
N THR A 687 13.44 -5.50 18.34
CA THR A 687 12.26 -4.80 17.84
C THR A 687 11.71 -5.55 16.63
N TYR A 688 10.46 -5.99 16.72
CA TYR A 688 9.75 -6.68 15.66
C TYR A 688 8.65 -5.78 15.09
N LYS A 689 8.36 -5.94 13.80
CA LYS A 689 7.39 -5.12 13.05
C LYS A 689 6.48 -5.98 12.18
N GLY A 690 5.24 -5.53 11.97
CA GLY A 690 4.35 -6.08 10.94
C GLY A 690 3.77 -7.46 11.28
N ARG A 691 3.38 -8.25 10.29
CA ARG A 691 2.57 -9.48 10.49
C ARG A 691 3.26 -10.60 11.29
N ILE A 692 4.60 -10.63 11.36
CA ILE A 692 5.36 -11.62 12.14
C ILE A 692 5.01 -11.58 13.62
N LEU A 693 4.63 -10.40 14.07
CA LEU A 693 4.16 -10.17 15.40
C LEU A 693 3.03 -11.20 15.71
N LYS A 694 2.10 -11.54 14.76
CA LYS A 694 0.84 -12.31 15.02
C LYS A 694 1.04 -13.69 15.63
N HIS A 695 2.28 -14.11 15.77
CA HIS A 695 2.73 -15.42 16.17
C HIS A 695 3.64 -15.41 17.43
N MET A 696 3.74 -14.32 18.20
CA MET A 696 4.65 -14.21 19.36
C MET A 696 3.91 -14.01 20.71
N SER A 697 4.33 -14.71 21.77
CA SER A 697 3.74 -14.60 23.13
C SER A 697 4.81 -14.64 24.24
N GLY A 698 4.62 -13.87 25.32
CA GLY A 698 5.51 -13.89 26.48
C GLY A 698 4.90 -13.29 27.75
N ILE A 699 5.07 -13.95 28.90
CA ILE A 699 4.46 -13.58 30.19
C ILE A 699 5.50 -13.77 31.30
N ASN A 700 5.57 -12.86 32.31
CA ASN A 700 6.48 -13.03 33.45
C ASN A 700 5.82 -12.82 34.84
N LYS A 701 6.51 -13.32 35.88
CA LYS A 701 6.26 -13.43 37.34
C LYS A 701 5.16 -14.41 37.79
N LEU A 702 4.86 -15.40 36.96
CA LEU A 702 3.81 -16.37 37.23
C LEU A 702 4.21 -17.43 38.27
N THR A 703 3.23 -18.00 38.96
CA THR A 703 3.38 -19.10 39.91
C THR A 703 2.49 -20.28 39.50
N GLY A 704 2.76 -21.49 39.99
CA GLY A 704 1.98 -22.69 39.68
C GLY A 704 2.50 -23.47 38.48
N GLU A 705 1.72 -24.45 38.02
CA GLU A 705 2.10 -25.32 36.90
C GLU A 705 1.80 -24.70 35.53
N ILE A 706 2.56 -25.08 34.50
CA ILE A 706 2.28 -24.70 33.11
C ILE A 706 1.00 -25.45 32.66
N PRO A 707 -0.08 -24.75 32.28
CA PRO A 707 -1.32 -25.41 31.82
C PRO A 707 -1.09 -26.29 30.59
N VAL A 708 -1.64 -27.50 30.60
CA VAL A 708 -1.54 -28.42 29.45
C VAL A 708 -2.24 -27.87 28.21
N GLU A 709 -3.23 -27.00 28.40
CA GLU A 709 -4.03 -26.34 27.38
C GLU A 709 -3.22 -25.35 26.52
N LEU A 710 -2.08 -24.85 27.00
CA LEU A 710 -1.15 -24.03 26.18
C LEU A 710 -0.64 -24.81 24.95
N GLY A 711 -0.56 -26.14 25.04
CA GLY A 711 -0.25 -26.99 23.89
C GLY A 711 -1.27 -26.93 22.75
N ASN A 712 -2.45 -26.33 22.94
CA ASN A 712 -3.45 -26.19 21.89
C ASN A 712 -3.22 -24.98 20.96
N MET A 713 -2.27 -24.10 21.28
CA MET A 713 -2.01 -22.86 20.55
C MET A 713 -1.12 -23.07 19.31
N ARG A 714 -1.64 -23.73 18.28
CA ARG A 714 -0.85 -24.26 17.13
C ARG A 714 -0.08 -23.23 16.29
N ASN A 715 -0.45 -21.95 16.32
CA ASN A 715 0.09 -20.91 15.44
C ASN A 715 1.19 -20.05 16.12
N ILE A 716 1.60 -20.39 17.34
CA ILE A 716 2.67 -19.68 18.05
C ILE A 716 4.04 -20.05 17.45
N HIS A 717 4.82 -19.03 17.12
CA HIS A 717 6.21 -19.12 16.70
C HIS A 717 7.19 -18.80 17.84
N ALA A 718 6.79 -18.02 18.85
CA ALA A 718 7.65 -17.77 20.02
C ALA A 718 6.87 -17.81 21.34
N LEU A 719 7.35 -18.60 22.31
CA LEU A 719 6.84 -18.67 23.68
C LEU A 719 7.98 -18.42 24.68
N ASN A 720 7.88 -17.32 25.44
CA ASN A 720 8.81 -16.99 26.50
C ASN A 720 8.09 -17.01 27.86
N LEU A 721 8.43 -18.00 28.70
CA LEU A 721 7.99 -18.14 30.09
C LEU A 721 9.19 -18.12 31.05
N SER A 722 10.29 -17.48 30.65
CA SER A 722 11.53 -17.46 31.43
C SER A 722 11.50 -16.46 32.59
N HIS A 723 12.32 -16.70 33.62
CA HIS A 723 12.44 -15.86 34.82
C HIS A 723 11.15 -15.74 35.65
N ASP A 724 10.45 -16.87 35.79
CA ASP A 724 9.20 -17.00 36.55
C ASP A 724 9.34 -17.92 37.78
N HIS A 725 8.25 -18.08 38.55
CA HIS A 725 8.18 -19.00 39.68
C HIS A 725 7.39 -20.27 39.32
N LEU A 726 7.42 -20.69 38.04
CA LEU A 726 6.68 -21.86 37.56
C LEU A 726 7.24 -23.15 38.17
N ILE A 727 6.33 -24.03 38.58
CA ILE A 727 6.61 -25.34 39.19
C ILE A 727 5.97 -26.46 38.35
N GLY A 728 6.18 -27.72 38.72
CA GLY A 728 5.60 -28.86 37.99
C GLY A 728 6.37 -29.22 36.72
N ARG A 729 5.76 -30.03 35.86
CA ARG A 729 6.41 -30.63 34.68
C ARG A 729 6.19 -29.77 33.43
N ILE A 730 7.11 -29.86 32.47
CA ILE A 730 6.89 -29.34 31.11
C ILE A 730 5.78 -30.20 30.45
N PRO A 731 4.67 -29.61 29.96
CA PRO A 731 3.59 -30.38 29.36
C PRO A 731 4.01 -31.12 28.10
N ASN A 732 3.68 -32.41 28.00
CA ASN A 732 3.89 -33.17 26.76
C ASN A 732 3.10 -32.58 25.58
N THR A 733 1.99 -31.88 25.84
CA THR A 733 1.16 -31.24 24.81
C THR A 733 1.89 -30.14 24.04
N PHE A 734 3.05 -29.65 24.49
CA PHE A 734 3.87 -28.71 23.72
C PHE A 734 4.37 -29.29 22.38
N SER A 735 4.38 -30.63 22.22
CA SER A 735 4.63 -31.27 20.92
C SER A 735 3.59 -30.89 19.85
N ASN A 736 2.42 -30.37 20.24
CA ASN A 736 1.37 -29.97 19.30
C ASN A 736 1.59 -28.57 18.68
N ILE A 737 2.53 -27.77 19.19
CA ILE A 737 2.80 -26.39 18.74
C ILE A 737 3.80 -26.41 17.58
N GLN A 738 3.41 -27.00 16.45
CA GLN A 738 4.33 -27.36 15.35
C GLN A 738 5.02 -26.17 14.66
N GLU A 739 4.48 -24.96 14.76
CA GLU A 739 5.05 -23.73 14.18
C GLU A 739 6.04 -23.01 15.11
N ILE A 740 6.30 -23.53 16.31
CA ILE A 740 7.18 -22.86 17.29
C ILE A 740 8.64 -22.82 16.82
N GLU A 741 9.21 -21.62 16.79
CA GLU A 741 10.61 -21.33 16.49
C GLU A 741 11.44 -21.04 17.74
N SER A 742 10.83 -20.48 18.79
CA SER A 742 11.51 -20.11 20.03
C SER A 742 10.72 -20.54 21.26
N LEU A 743 11.31 -21.41 22.09
CA LEU A 743 10.76 -21.84 23.37
C LEU A 743 11.77 -21.58 24.50
N ASP A 744 11.47 -20.60 25.35
CA ASP A 744 12.31 -20.27 26.52
C ASP A 744 11.53 -20.50 27.82
N LEU A 745 11.97 -21.49 28.60
CA LEU A 745 11.44 -21.88 29.91
C LEU A 745 12.48 -21.69 31.02
N SER A 746 13.57 -20.97 30.74
CA SER A 746 14.71 -20.88 31.66
C SER A 746 14.42 -20.07 32.92
N TYR A 747 15.24 -20.24 33.97
CA TYR A 747 15.11 -19.53 35.25
C TYR A 747 13.73 -19.71 35.89
N ASN A 748 13.34 -20.96 36.11
CA ASN A 748 12.09 -21.36 36.76
C ASN A 748 12.34 -22.44 37.84
N ARG A 749 11.29 -23.03 38.40
CA ARG A 749 11.35 -24.16 39.35
C ARG A 749 10.73 -25.44 38.77
N LEU A 750 10.76 -25.60 37.44
CA LEU A 750 10.20 -26.76 36.74
C LEU A 750 10.95 -28.04 37.12
N ASN A 751 10.24 -29.17 37.17
CA ASN A 751 10.76 -30.47 37.58
C ASN A 751 10.34 -31.60 36.60
N GLY A 752 10.86 -32.81 36.84
CA GLY A 752 10.62 -33.95 35.94
C GLY A 752 11.47 -33.89 34.67
N SER A 753 11.16 -34.77 33.71
CA SER A 753 11.93 -34.92 32.47
C SER A 753 11.48 -33.96 31.37
N ILE A 754 12.42 -33.60 30.49
CA ILE A 754 12.11 -32.91 29.23
C ILE A 754 11.30 -33.88 28.33
N PRO A 755 10.10 -33.51 27.87
CA PRO A 755 9.28 -34.37 27.03
C PRO A 755 9.96 -34.76 25.72
N VAL A 756 10.04 -36.06 25.43
CA VAL A 756 10.62 -36.59 24.17
C VAL A 756 9.82 -36.12 22.94
N GLY A 757 8.53 -35.86 23.09
CA GLY A 757 7.68 -35.33 22.00
C GLY A 757 8.11 -33.96 21.47
N LEU A 758 8.94 -33.20 22.19
CA LEU A 758 9.51 -31.94 21.66
C LEU A 758 10.46 -32.18 20.48
N LEU A 759 10.97 -33.40 20.28
CA LEU A 759 11.77 -33.77 19.10
C LEU A 759 10.99 -33.65 17.79
N GLU A 760 9.65 -33.63 17.85
CA GLU A 760 8.77 -33.49 16.68
C GLU A 760 8.64 -32.02 16.20
N LEU A 761 9.16 -31.05 16.96
CA LEU A 761 9.08 -29.62 16.65
C LEU A 761 10.16 -29.23 15.62
N ASN A 762 9.83 -29.39 14.34
CA ASN A 762 10.79 -29.19 13.25
C ASN A 762 11.18 -27.72 12.99
N SER A 763 10.37 -26.77 13.44
CA SER A 763 10.61 -25.32 13.27
C SER A 763 11.45 -24.71 14.40
N LEU A 764 11.69 -25.45 15.49
CA LEU A 764 12.31 -24.94 16.70
C LEU A 764 13.78 -24.58 16.48
N ALA A 765 14.10 -23.28 16.49
CA ALA A 765 15.45 -22.75 16.30
C ALA A 765 16.10 -22.28 17.60
N VAL A 766 15.30 -22.01 18.65
CA VAL A 766 15.77 -21.54 19.95
C VAL A 766 15.08 -22.33 21.05
N PHE A 767 15.87 -22.98 21.89
CA PHE A 767 15.36 -23.74 23.02
C PHE A 767 16.21 -23.47 24.26
N SER A 768 15.57 -23.17 25.39
CA SER A 768 16.24 -22.99 26.67
C SER A 768 15.37 -23.50 27.82
N VAL A 769 15.92 -24.40 28.62
CA VAL A 769 15.36 -24.88 29.89
C VAL A 769 16.34 -24.67 31.04
N ALA A 770 17.35 -23.82 30.83
CA ALA A 770 18.41 -23.57 31.78
C ALA A 770 17.90 -23.09 33.14
N TYR A 771 18.64 -23.34 34.21
CA TYR A 771 18.34 -22.92 35.59
C TYR A 771 16.92 -23.33 36.03
N ASN A 772 16.67 -24.64 36.02
CA ASN A 772 15.46 -25.28 36.53
C ASN A 772 15.82 -26.46 37.45
N ASN A 773 14.82 -27.25 37.87
CA ASN A 773 14.99 -28.47 38.67
C ASN A 773 14.65 -29.75 37.88
N LEU A 774 14.91 -29.74 36.57
CA LEU A 774 14.61 -30.86 35.67
C LEU A 774 15.54 -32.05 35.91
N SER A 775 15.04 -33.25 35.63
CA SER A 775 15.72 -34.52 35.90
C SER A 775 15.62 -35.52 34.74
N GLY A 776 16.57 -36.45 34.67
CA GLY A 776 16.60 -37.50 33.64
C GLY A 776 17.46 -37.14 32.43
N ALA A 777 17.36 -37.96 31.38
CA ALA A 777 18.15 -37.76 30.17
C ALA A 777 17.63 -36.57 29.35
N VAL A 778 18.55 -35.77 28.80
CA VAL A 778 18.20 -34.81 27.74
C VAL A 778 17.71 -35.56 26.50
N PRO A 779 16.80 -34.98 25.69
CA PRO A 779 16.33 -35.62 24.47
C PRO A 779 17.48 -35.99 23.52
N ASP A 780 17.29 -37.06 22.74
CA ASP A 780 18.27 -37.51 21.75
C ASP A 780 18.73 -36.35 20.85
N PHE A 781 20.04 -36.29 20.59
CA PHE A 781 20.66 -35.31 19.71
C PHE A 781 20.30 -35.58 18.24
N LYS A 782 19.04 -35.28 17.87
CA LYS A 782 18.43 -35.52 16.56
C LYS A 782 17.55 -34.31 16.19
N ALA A 783 17.30 -34.13 14.88
CA ALA A 783 16.51 -33.01 14.36
C ALA A 783 17.01 -31.65 14.91
N GLN A 784 16.10 -30.76 15.30
CA GLN A 784 16.45 -29.44 15.82
C GLN A 784 17.22 -29.48 17.15
N PHE A 785 17.00 -30.51 17.99
CA PHE A 785 17.72 -30.68 19.26
C PHE A 785 19.21 -30.95 19.08
N GLY A 786 19.64 -31.32 17.87
CA GLY A 786 21.06 -31.38 17.49
C GLY A 786 21.74 -30.01 17.31
N THR A 787 21.00 -28.90 17.38
CA THR A 787 21.57 -27.54 17.24
C THR A 787 21.80 -26.85 18.59
N PHE A 788 21.23 -27.36 19.68
CA PHE A 788 21.29 -26.75 21.00
C PHE A 788 22.53 -27.21 21.78
N ASN A 789 23.18 -26.25 22.46
CA ASN A 789 24.43 -26.49 23.17
C ASN A 789 24.19 -26.63 24.68
N LYS A 790 25.27 -26.85 25.44
CA LYS A 790 25.26 -26.99 26.91
C LYS A 790 24.51 -25.85 27.63
N SER A 791 24.55 -24.62 27.11
CA SER A 791 23.92 -23.46 27.75
C SER A 791 22.39 -23.50 27.75
N SER A 792 21.76 -24.27 26.86
CA SER A 792 20.30 -24.48 26.85
C SER A 792 19.81 -25.34 28.02
N TYR A 793 20.71 -26.10 28.65
CA TYR A 793 20.38 -27.09 29.69
C TYR A 793 21.06 -26.80 31.05
N GLU A 794 22.00 -25.84 31.08
CA GLU A 794 22.82 -25.54 32.26
C GLU A 794 21.98 -25.18 33.49
N GLY A 795 22.54 -25.34 34.69
CA GLY A 795 21.83 -25.00 35.93
C GLY A 795 20.71 -25.98 36.34
N ASN A 796 20.57 -27.12 35.66
CA ASN A 796 19.69 -28.23 36.07
C ASN A 796 20.52 -29.36 36.72
N PRO A 797 20.51 -29.51 38.05
CA PRO A 797 21.43 -30.42 38.75
C PRO A 797 21.15 -31.92 38.50
N PHE A 798 19.93 -32.28 38.06
CA PHE A 798 19.51 -33.67 37.88
C PHE A 798 19.39 -34.11 36.41
N LEU A 799 19.74 -33.23 35.45
CA LEU A 799 19.81 -33.58 34.03
C LEU A 799 21.14 -34.26 33.69
N CYS A 800 21.09 -35.19 32.74
CA CYS A 800 22.24 -35.95 32.25
C CYS A 800 22.12 -36.24 30.75
N GLY A 801 23.23 -36.64 30.13
CA GLY A 801 23.31 -36.94 28.69
C GLY A 801 23.84 -35.77 27.85
N TYR A 802 24.39 -36.08 26.67
CA TYR A 802 24.99 -35.09 25.77
C TYR A 802 23.95 -34.06 25.29
N PRO A 803 24.20 -32.73 25.37
CA PRO A 803 25.50 -32.05 25.45
C PRO A 803 26.00 -31.71 26.87
N LEU A 804 25.38 -32.25 27.93
CA LEU A 804 25.87 -32.10 29.30
C LEU A 804 26.98 -33.13 29.61
N ASP A 805 27.94 -32.74 30.45
CA ASP A 805 29.05 -33.62 30.87
C ASP A 805 28.61 -34.75 31.83
N ASN A 806 27.41 -34.62 32.41
CA ASN A 806 26.85 -35.56 33.37
C ASN A 806 26.37 -36.84 32.65
N LYS A 807 26.98 -38.00 32.93
CA LYS A 807 26.54 -39.29 32.36
C LYS A 807 25.27 -39.81 33.03
N CYS A 808 24.28 -40.21 32.24
CA CYS A 808 23.06 -40.84 32.77
C CYS A 808 23.38 -42.22 33.35
N GLY A 809 23.00 -42.45 34.61
CA GLY A 809 23.17 -43.76 35.27
C GLY A 809 23.91 -43.75 36.62
N MET A 810 24.18 -42.60 37.24
CA MET A 810 24.68 -42.55 38.62
C MET A 810 23.86 -41.58 39.49
N SER A 811 23.40 -42.08 40.63
CA SER A 811 22.73 -41.32 41.70
C SER A 811 23.59 -40.13 42.14
N PRO A 812 23.02 -38.95 42.43
CA PRO A 812 23.83 -37.75 42.65
C PRO A 812 24.57 -37.83 43.99
N LYS A 813 25.91 -37.72 43.94
CA LYS A 813 26.71 -37.36 45.11
C LYS A 813 26.72 -35.85 45.27
N LEU A 814 26.25 -35.40 46.43
CA LEU A 814 26.41 -34.05 46.93
C LEU A 814 27.91 -33.75 47.05
N SER A 815 28.40 -32.71 46.39
CA SER A 815 29.71 -32.14 46.72
C SER A 815 29.64 -30.62 46.77
N ASN A 816 29.97 -30.11 47.97
CA ASN A 816 30.20 -28.72 48.29
C ASN A 816 31.52 -28.23 47.68
N THR A 817 31.68 -26.89 47.70
CA THR A 817 32.91 -26.10 47.49
C THR A 817 33.36 -25.95 46.04
N SER A 818 33.86 -24.80 45.57
CA SER A 818 34.14 -23.49 46.15
C SER A 818 34.46 -22.54 45.00
N ARG A 819 34.15 -21.24 45.17
CA ARG A 819 34.57 -20.16 44.27
C ARG A 819 36.09 -20.10 44.14
N THR A 820 36.57 -19.95 42.92
CA THR A 820 37.87 -19.32 42.62
C THR A 820 37.72 -18.45 41.36
N ASN A 821 38.10 -17.19 41.51
CA ASN A 821 38.28 -16.19 40.46
C ASN A 821 39.65 -16.35 39.79
N GLY A 822 39.76 -15.78 38.59
CA GLY A 822 40.99 -15.45 37.87
C GLY A 822 41.05 -16.16 36.52
N ASP A 823 41.45 -15.57 35.39
CA ASP A 823 41.63 -14.20 34.91
C ASP A 823 41.76 -14.34 33.37
N GLU A 824 41.67 -13.22 32.67
CA GLU A 824 41.67 -12.96 31.23
C GLU A 824 42.77 -13.68 30.41
N GLU A 825 42.46 -14.06 29.15
CA GLU A 825 42.99 -13.39 27.94
C GLU A 825 42.67 -14.15 26.64
N SER A 826 42.68 -13.36 25.58
CA SER A 826 42.27 -13.54 24.19
C SER A 826 42.93 -14.66 23.37
N SER A 827 42.16 -15.22 22.42
CA SER A 827 42.63 -15.42 21.04
C SER A 827 41.44 -15.48 20.08
N GLU A 828 41.29 -14.44 19.25
CA GLU A 828 40.48 -14.45 18.03
C GLU A 828 41.11 -15.34 16.95
N LEU A 829 40.27 -15.69 15.96
CA LEU A 829 40.55 -16.35 14.67
C LEU A 829 40.78 -17.87 14.68
N GLU A 830 39.68 -18.59 14.44
CA GLU A 830 39.50 -19.49 13.29
C GLU A 830 38.08 -20.08 13.36
N ASP A 831 37.08 -19.49 12.66
CA ASP A 831 35.85 -20.17 12.20
C ASP A 831 34.85 -19.23 11.46
N ILE A 832 35.33 -18.37 10.55
CA ILE A 832 34.49 -17.55 9.65
C ILE A 832 34.53 -18.07 8.19
N GLN A 833 34.84 -19.36 7.99
CA GLN A 833 34.85 -19.96 6.63
C GLN A 833 33.82 -21.06 6.39
N CYS A 834 33.13 -21.57 7.43
CA CYS A 834 32.04 -22.53 7.23
C CYS A 834 30.65 -21.87 7.06
N PHE A 835 30.49 -20.59 7.41
CA PHE A 835 29.20 -19.90 7.33
C PHE A 835 28.86 -19.39 5.91
N TYR A 836 29.87 -18.98 5.14
CA TYR A 836 29.66 -18.46 3.78
C TYR A 836 29.40 -19.56 2.74
N ILE A 837 29.90 -20.78 2.95
CA ILE A 837 29.67 -21.90 2.02
C ILE A 837 28.25 -22.48 2.21
N GLY A 838 27.73 -22.49 3.44
CA GLY A 838 26.35 -22.90 3.73
C GLY A 838 25.29 -21.94 3.17
N LEU A 839 25.58 -20.63 3.18
CA LEU A 839 24.65 -19.62 2.65
C LEU A 839 24.59 -19.65 1.10
N VAL A 840 25.70 -19.95 0.43
CA VAL A 840 25.73 -20.05 -1.04
C VAL A 840 25.02 -21.32 -1.52
N LEU A 841 25.09 -22.43 -0.78
CA LEU A 841 24.43 -23.68 -1.16
C LEU A 841 22.91 -23.71 -0.87
N ALA A 842 22.43 -22.96 0.13
CA ALA A 842 20.99 -22.81 0.39
C ALA A 842 20.26 -22.05 -0.73
N THR A 843 20.96 -21.19 -1.50
CA THR A 843 20.36 -20.47 -2.64
C THR A 843 20.30 -21.26 -3.94
N ALA A 844 20.79 -22.52 -3.96
CA ALA A 844 20.96 -23.33 -5.16
C ALA A 844 19.75 -24.22 -5.52
N PHE A 845 18.71 -24.31 -4.69
CA PHE A 845 17.50 -25.04 -5.07
C PHE A 845 16.49 -24.16 -5.83
N ASN A 846 16.61 -24.24 -7.16
CA ASN A 846 15.70 -23.82 -8.22
C ASN A 846 15.57 -22.31 -8.56
N ARG A 847 16.33 -21.92 -9.59
CA ARG A 847 16.39 -20.57 -10.21
C ARG A 847 15.04 -20.06 -10.74
N HIS A 848 14.09 -20.95 -11.07
CA HIS A 848 12.80 -20.57 -11.64
C HIS A 848 11.82 -20.05 -10.57
N TRP A 849 11.69 -20.77 -9.45
CA TRP A 849 10.79 -20.41 -8.37
C TRP A 849 11.29 -19.22 -7.55
N ARG A 850 12.62 -19.04 -7.43
CA ARG A 850 13.20 -17.84 -6.82
C ARG A 850 12.90 -16.58 -7.64
N ARG A 851 13.02 -16.65 -8.97
CA ARG A 851 12.64 -15.54 -9.86
C ARG A 851 11.13 -15.30 -9.88
N ALA A 852 10.33 -16.36 -9.85
CA ALA A 852 8.87 -16.25 -9.77
C ALA A 852 8.40 -15.65 -8.44
N TRP A 853 9.04 -16.03 -7.32
CA TRP A 853 8.72 -15.51 -6.00
C TRP A 853 9.13 -14.03 -5.85
N PHE A 854 10.35 -13.66 -6.28
CA PHE A 854 10.74 -12.24 -6.27
C PHE A 854 9.90 -11.40 -7.24
N ARG A 855 9.52 -11.92 -8.42
CA ARG A 855 8.56 -11.25 -9.31
C ARG A 855 7.16 -11.15 -8.74
N MET A 856 6.72 -12.13 -7.96
CA MET A 856 5.41 -12.12 -7.32
C MET A 856 5.38 -11.16 -6.13
N ILE A 857 6.45 -11.09 -5.34
CA ILE A 857 6.60 -10.11 -4.25
C ILE A 857 6.75 -8.69 -4.82
N GLU A 858 7.53 -8.51 -5.88
CA GLU A 858 7.65 -7.24 -6.62
C GLU A 858 6.30 -6.82 -7.24
N ALA A 859 5.55 -7.76 -7.85
CA ALA A 859 4.21 -7.53 -8.38
C ALA A 859 3.17 -7.26 -7.29
N LEU A 860 3.26 -7.89 -6.11
CA LEU A 860 2.35 -7.66 -4.98
C LEU A 860 2.64 -6.33 -4.28
N MET A 861 3.92 -5.93 -4.17
CA MET A 861 4.30 -4.60 -3.69
C MET A 861 3.89 -3.50 -4.69
N PHE A 862 4.01 -3.75 -6.01
CA PHE A 862 3.53 -2.84 -7.05
C PHE A 862 2.00 -2.77 -7.16
N TYR A 863 1.27 -3.88 -7.03
CA TYR A 863 -0.20 -3.90 -7.08
C TYR A 863 -0.82 -3.05 -5.97
N CYS A 864 -0.25 -3.07 -4.76
CA CYS A 864 -0.75 -2.24 -3.66
C CYS A 864 -0.44 -0.74 -3.85
N TYR A 865 0.67 -0.39 -4.50
CA TYR A 865 1.05 1.00 -4.79
C TYR A 865 0.31 1.58 -6.02
N TYR A 866 0.11 0.78 -7.08
CA TYR A 866 -0.51 1.23 -8.33
C TYR A 866 -2.02 0.97 -8.45
N PHE A 867 -2.64 0.13 -7.63
CA PHE A 867 -4.11 0.01 -7.58
C PHE A 867 -4.81 1.37 -7.33
N VAL A 868 -4.13 2.29 -6.65
CA VAL A 868 -4.57 3.68 -6.43
C VAL A 868 -4.30 4.58 -7.65
N LEU A 869 -3.21 4.35 -8.39
CA LEU A 869 -2.87 5.01 -9.66
C LEU A 869 -3.74 4.52 -10.84
N ASP A 870 -4.24 3.29 -10.82
CA ASP A 870 -4.87 2.71 -12.02
C ASP A 870 -6.39 2.83 -12.05
N ASN A 871 -7.03 3.01 -10.90
CA ASN A 871 -8.50 3.14 -10.83
C ASN A 871 -9.00 4.61 -10.84
N ILE A 872 -8.09 5.59 -10.81
CA ILE A 872 -8.41 7.03 -10.67
C ILE A 872 -7.92 7.88 -11.85
N VAL A 873 -6.89 7.45 -12.60
CA VAL A 873 -6.04 8.32 -13.44
C VAL A 873 -6.32 8.17 -14.93
N THR A 874 -6.46 6.94 -15.37
CA THR A 874 -6.44 6.55 -16.79
C THR A 874 -7.74 6.90 -17.56
N PRO A 875 -8.96 6.94 -16.97
CA PRO A 875 -10.18 7.25 -17.74
C PRO A 875 -10.42 8.75 -18.05
N ILE A 876 -9.58 9.68 -17.58
CA ILE A 876 -9.89 11.14 -17.57
C ILE A 876 -9.28 11.92 -18.75
N LYS A 877 -8.15 11.47 -19.31
CA LYS A 877 -7.40 12.25 -20.32
C LYS A 877 -8.06 12.32 -21.71
N SER A 878 -8.95 11.40 -22.06
CA SER A 878 -9.55 11.32 -23.41
C SER A 878 -10.60 12.39 -23.75
N ARG A 879 -11.01 13.26 -22.81
CA ARG A 879 -12.20 14.14 -22.99
C ARG A 879 -11.95 15.65 -23.05
N TRP A 880 -10.73 16.15 -22.91
CA TRP A 880 -10.45 17.61 -22.97
C TRP A 880 -10.18 18.15 -24.37
N TYR A 881 -9.58 17.37 -25.26
CA TYR A 881 -9.16 17.84 -26.59
C TYR A 881 -10.28 17.95 -27.64
N ARG A 882 -11.56 17.85 -27.26
CA ARG A 882 -12.69 18.01 -28.20
C ARG A 882 -13.50 19.31 -28.08
N ASN A 883 -13.22 20.20 -27.11
CA ASN A 883 -14.05 21.40 -26.88
C ASN A 883 -13.29 22.75 -26.87
N VAL A 884 -12.11 22.85 -27.49
CA VAL A 884 -11.57 24.15 -27.91
C VAL A 884 -11.54 24.17 -29.44
N GLY A 885 -12.68 24.60 -29.97
CA GLY A 885 -13.05 24.77 -31.36
C GLY A 885 -14.45 25.36 -31.38
#